data_AF-A0AAU1K0D7-F1
#
_entry.id   AF-A0AAU1K0D7-F1
#
_cell.length_a   1.000
_cell.length_b   1.000
_cell.length_c   1.000
_cell.angle_alpha   90.00
_cell.angle_beta   90.00
_cell.angle_gamma   90.00
#
_symmetry.space_group_name_H-M   'P 1'
#
loop_
_entity.id
_entity.type
_entity.pdbx_description
1 polymer ?
#
loop_
_entity_poly.entity_id
_entity_poly.type
_entity_poly.pdbx_seq_one_letter_code
_entity_poly.pdbx_strand_id
1 'polypeptide(L)'
;MSSIKLLLAYHKPDVLLKDDILTPIHAGRALARQRLPEDSEDLKWLLENSTGDDTGDNISEKNASYNEMSALYWAWRHYEELGDPEYVGFMHYRRHFMFKDGDRTEYELTNLGAPEYLGETLGYSREVLEEILADCDFVYPRPHFRKTVRDHFERNHHIEDLDTAVAIIGERFPDFAASAEAYLAGNKAIFCNMFIMPKAMYFEYADFMFTTLEELEVRADMEGKRMFVSEWLTGIFITEMLARGLRGRALPRTTAEGPHTIPVVMAADLNYSKPLAVTITSLLENAQPNTSYEVNVLVAEEYPEDVRDKLLSFETTYPGTKINFVVVDSFKDITITTSHVTVETYFRLMIPTLFPELKRCIYLDVDLVVERDLTPLFRQVLDDKYLAGVYAASYRVETDEKAAQIGLPSYDRYVNAGVLLMNLEKIRHDGLVERFIELSTKGFESDDQDVLNVACYDGILSLPFRFNVMTKYLPQNFNEFWGWTGVKESYSKDEWEQAMSSPVIIHYADKRKPWKDASTDFADRWWHYAALSPVRDEISAAYLADAMSTSTERIVRYRGDLVEARRARRRAEDQSRKAGETAEYQDAVLASVRLEREVRQLKRAVRDRDRELADTRGSVSFKVGRAATMPLRKVRDGKRRAGEEAPAAEQSARVNPTAGGPGARPAGKDLELRPMPAAPEPADQSGGIKRLYARAMPASKHQAASTADEQRRLIRRGYRDVEAKQVELGRSMAHLENMLEEVVGLVRASERMTVGTIEDASMRTLDAIVQSSESLAKMVGEASDEMEKLALVSKQVEELAERTEDVYGKALGAARSSSEAAWAARFHDGVSASPWLEGTALAPGRRPAGYPFLIALHRILEEMRPSAVMELGLGQATTMTAQYAASHPDVRHQVIEHDQGWIEAFGEGTELTSTTITALGLESASFRGDSVVRYRDFDQATEETTSDLVIVAGPVEDEDNVYTRIDVLDLIPQRLSDRFVIVLDDYDRPAVTRTADAILTALRDAGIDAVAETCSGTKTVWLAMSPDLRELGLI
;
A
#
# COMPACT_ATOMS: atom_id res chain seq x y z
N MET A 1 49.86 6.23 -5.48
CA MET A 1 48.76 5.82 -4.60
C MET A 1 48.57 6.93 -3.61
N SER A 2 47.37 7.49 -3.59
CA SER A 2 47.02 8.58 -2.68
C SER A 2 46.74 8.03 -1.29
N SER A 3 47.07 8.80 -0.26
CA SER A 3 46.71 8.43 1.11
C SER A 3 45.26 8.83 1.34
N ILE A 4 44.38 7.85 1.51
CA ILE A 4 42.93 8.05 1.64
C ILE A 4 42.49 7.45 2.97
N LYS A 5 41.69 8.20 3.73
CA LYS A 5 41.01 7.70 4.93
C LYS A 5 39.52 8.01 4.86
N LEU A 6 38.68 6.99 5.03
CA LEU A 6 37.23 7.14 5.10
C LEU A 6 36.78 6.86 6.52
N LEU A 7 36.41 7.91 7.24
CA LEU A 7 35.97 7.86 8.63
C LEU A 7 34.55 7.32 8.70
N LEU A 8 34.31 6.38 9.62
CA LEU A 8 33.01 5.75 9.86
C LEU A 8 32.56 6.03 11.29
N ALA A 9 31.53 6.85 11.48
CA ALA A 9 31.02 7.16 12.82
C ALA A 9 30.10 6.05 13.35
N TYR A 10 30.54 5.39 14.44
CA TYR A 10 29.80 4.41 15.24
C TYR A 10 29.42 5.02 16.60
N HIS A 11 28.22 4.76 17.10
CA HIS A 11 27.76 5.15 18.45
C HIS A 11 27.21 3.94 19.25
N LYS A 12 27.25 2.75 18.66
CA LYS A 12 26.83 1.46 19.20
C LYS A 12 27.50 0.32 18.40
N PRO A 13 27.57 -0.92 18.93
CA PRO A 13 28.03 -2.07 18.17
C PRO A 13 27.19 -2.31 16.93
N ASP A 14 27.84 -2.70 15.83
CA ASP A 14 27.20 -3.11 14.58
C ASP A 14 28.20 -3.89 13.72
N VAL A 15 27.87 -4.14 12.45
CA VAL A 15 28.84 -4.67 11.48
C VAL A 15 30.07 -3.75 11.40
N LEU A 16 31.25 -4.31 11.68
CA LEU A 16 32.52 -3.59 11.58
C LEU A 16 33.00 -3.54 10.13
N LEU A 17 33.04 -2.34 9.55
CA LEU A 17 33.70 -2.08 8.27
C LEU A 17 35.05 -1.42 8.55
N LYS A 18 36.16 -2.13 8.27
CA LYS A 18 37.51 -1.69 8.64
C LYS A 18 38.56 -2.31 7.72
N ASP A 19 39.41 -1.47 7.15
CA ASP A 19 40.61 -1.86 6.39
C ASP A 19 41.69 -0.77 6.53
N ASP A 20 42.59 -0.62 5.55
CA ASP A 20 43.62 0.43 5.55
C ASP A 20 43.07 1.84 5.23
N ILE A 21 41.87 1.94 4.65
CA ILE A 21 41.17 3.18 4.28
C ILE A 21 39.99 3.44 5.25
N LEU A 22 39.09 2.47 5.40
CA LEU A 22 37.90 2.52 6.27
C LEU A 22 38.30 2.52 7.75
N THR A 23 38.02 3.62 8.44
CA THR A 23 38.51 3.91 9.80
C THR A 23 37.33 4.17 10.76
N PRO A 24 36.93 3.18 11.58
CA PRO A 24 35.88 3.32 12.59
C PRO A 24 36.25 4.31 13.70
N ILE A 25 35.41 5.31 13.91
CA ILE A 25 35.48 6.27 15.02
C ILE A 25 34.25 6.08 15.93
N HIS A 26 34.46 5.96 17.22
CA HIS A 26 33.43 5.98 18.25
C HIS A 26 33.02 7.43 18.50
N ALA A 27 31.88 7.86 17.95
CA ALA A 27 31.29 9.17 18.21
C ALA A 27 30.56 9.16 19.56
N GLY A 28 30.88 10.12 20.44
CA GLY A 28 30.28 10.25 21.77
C GLY A 28 30.82 9.26 22.80
N ARG A 29 32.07 8.82 22.66
CA ARG A 29 32.68 7.82 23.57
C ARG A 29 32.68 8.24 25.03
N ALA A 30 32.80 9.54 25.33
CA ALA A 30 32.68 10.07 26.68
C ALA A 30 31.28 9.82 27.27
N LEU A 31 30.21 10.13 26.52
CA LEU A 31 28.83 9.87 26.93
C LEU A 31 28.53 8.36 27.02
N ALA A 32 29.09 7.56 26.11
CA ALA A 32 28.93 6.10 26.13
C ALA A 32 29.52 5.49 27.42
N ARG A 33 30.69 5.97 27.89
CA ARG A 33 31.30 5.57 29.17
C ARG A 33 30.50 6.00 30.40
N GLN A 34 29.75 7.11 30.31
CA GLN A 34 28.89 7.58 31.41
C GLN A 34 27.57 6.80 31.47
N ARG A 35 27.02 6.41 30.31
CA ARG A 35 25.71 5.76 30.20
C ARG A 35 25.75 4.23 30.33
N LEU A 36 26.83 3.59 29.90
CA LEU A 36 26.97 2.13 29.89
C LEU A 36 27.82 1.65 31.09
N PRO A 37 27.46 0.55 31.76
CA PRO A 37 28.32 -0.10 32.75
C PRO A 37 29.71 -0.44 32.21
N GLU A 38 30.75 -0.41 33.06
CA GLU A 38 32.13 -0.75 32.65
C GLU A 38 32.27 -2.18 32.10
N ASP A 39 31.43 -3.11 32.56
CA ASP A 39 31.36 -4.49 32.11
C ASP A 39 30.41 -4.71 30.91
N SER A 40 29.81 -3.65 30.35
CA SER A 40 28.95 -3.73 29.18
C SER A 40 29.70 -4.28 27.96
N GLU A 41 29.18 -5.37 27.39
CA GLU A 41 29.66 -5.93 26.11
C GLU A 41 29.55 -4.90 24.97
N ASP A 42 28.50 -4.07 24.98
CA ASP A 42 28.33 -3.01 23.99
C ASP A 42 29.46 -1.97 24.06
N LEU A 43 29.86 -1.59 25.29
CA LEU A 43 30.96 -0.68 25.51
C LEU A 43 32.29 -1.32 25.10
N LYS A 44 32.61 -2.53 25.60
CA LYS A 44 33.84 -3.26 25.29
C LYS A 44 34.07 -3.37 23.78
N TRP A 45 33.05 -3.79 23.04
CA TRP A 45 33.12 -3.92 21.58
C TRP A 45 33.52 -2.60 20.92
N LEU A 46 32.90 -1.49 21.32
CA LEU A 46 33.23 -0.16 20.79
C LEU A 46 34.67 0.26 21.16
N LEU A 47 35.09 0.00 22.41
CA LEU A 47 36.43 0.36 22.90
C LEU A 47 37.54 -0.37 22.12
N GLU A 48 37.30 -1.63 21.73
CA GLU A 48 38.25 -2.51 21.03
C GLU A 48 38.29 -2.26 19.51
N ASN A 49 37.15 -2.00 18.88
CA ASN A 49 37.04 -2.00 17.43
C ASN A 49 37.23 -0.61 16.77
N SER A 50 37.06 0.48 17.53
CA SER A 50 37.04 1.85 17.01
C SER A 50 37.91 2.84 17.80
N THR A 51 38.46 3.83 17.08
CA THR A 51 39.20 4.96 17.66
C THR A 51 38.25 5.84 18.45
N GLY A 52 38.65 6.34 19.62
CA GLY A 52 37.80 7.20 20.43
C GLY A 52 37.79 8.64 19.94
N ASP A 53 36.64 9.29 19.97
CA ASP A 53 36.55 10.76 19.88
C ASP A 53 36.75 11.46 21.25
N ASP A 54 37.07 10.71 22.31
CA ASP A 54 37.19 11.17 23.71
C ASP A 54 38.64 11.51 24.15
N THR A 55 39.58 11.63 23.20
CA THR A 55 40.99 11.95 23.49
C THR A 55 41.38 13.35 23.01
N GLY A 56 42.31 13.98 23.72
CA GLY A 56 42.89 15.26 23.30
C GLY A 56 41.88 16.42 23.23
N ASP A 57 41.97 17.23 22.18
CA ASP A 57 41.05 18.35 21.93
C ASP A 57 39.80 17.84 21.21
N ASN A 58 38.70 17.75 21.95
CA ASN A 58 37.50 17.05 21.51
C ASN A 58 36.21 17.64 22.07
N ILE A 59 35.10 17.23 21.48
CA ILE A 59 33.73 17.57 21.90
C ILE A 59 32.86 16.31 22.12
N SER A 60 33.47 15.19 22.55
CA SER A 60 32.78 13.90 22.74
C SER A 60 31.58 14.01 23.69
N GLU A 61 31.71 14.82 24.75
CA GLU A 61 30.62 15.10 25.70
C GLU A 61 29.45 15.87 25.08
N LYS A 62 29.67 16.59 23.97
CA LYS A 62 28.62 17.32 23.24
C LYS A 62 27.88 16.46 22.19
N ASN A 63 28.24 15.18 22.02
CA ASN A 63 27.65 14.28 21.01
C ASN A 63 26.11 14.15 21.10
N ALA A 64 25.51 14.40 22.27
CA ALA A 64 24.05 14.46 22.40
C ALA A 64 23.40 15.49 21.44
N SER A 65 24.02 16.66 21.29
CA SER A 65 23.56 17.75 20.41
C SER A 65 24.30 17.78 19.07
N TYR A 66 25.63 17.59 19.07
CA TYR A 66 26.46 17.62 17.85
C TYR A 66 26.39 16.33 17.02
N ASN A 67 25.86 15.24 17.59
CA ASN A 67 25.79 13.93 16.97
C ASN A 67 27.15 13.51 16.38
N GLU A 68 27.17 12.88 15.21
CA GLU A 68 28.40 12.36 14.62
C GLU A 68 29.46 13.43 14.27
N MET A 69 29.12 14.73 14.36
CA MET A 69 30.09 15.81 14.22
C MET A 69 31.18 15.79 15.29
N SER A 70 30.98 15.14 16.45
CA SER A 70 32.04 14.99 17.45
C SER A 70 33.23 14.17 16.93
N ALA A 71 32.97 13.15 16.11
CA ALA A 71 34.00 12.36 15.44
C ALA A 71 34.76 13.17 14.36
N LEU A 72 34.06 14.07 13.66
CA LEU A 72 34.68 14.98 12.69
C LEU A 72 35.53 16.06 13.40
N TYR A 73 35.04 16.65 14.49
CA TYR A 73 35.83 17.60 15.27
C TYR A 73 37.12 16.95 15.75
N TRP A 74 37.03 15.76 16.36
CA TRP A 74 38.21 15.00 16.78
C TRP A 74 39.17 14.75 15.62
N ALA A 75 38.68 14.26 14.48
CA ALA A 75 39.49 14.02 13.28
C ALA A 75 40.15 15.29 12.70
N TRP A 76 39.55 16.48 12.89
CA TRP A 76 40.16 17.76 12.52
C TRP A 76 41.31 18.14 13.44
N ARG A 77 41.14 18.03 14.77
CA ARG A 77 42.19 18.36 15.75
C ARG A 77 43.30 17.31 15.81
N HIS A 78 43.00 16.06 15.45
CA HIS A 78 43.89 14.90 15.53
C HIS A 78 44.27 14.33 14.14
N TYR A 79 44.30 15.17 13.09
CA TYR A 79 44.52 14.72 11.71
C TYR A 79 45.87 14.01 11.48
N GLU A 80 46.92 14.36 12.23
CA GLU A 80 48.21 13.66 12.19
C GLU A 80 48.09 12.20 12.69
N GLU A 81 47.21 11.93 13.66
CA GLU A 81 46.94 10.58 14.19
C GLU A 81 46.22 9.67 13.17
N LEU A 82 45.57 10.26 12.17
CA LEU A 82 45.02 9.55 11.01
C LEU A 82 46.09 9.18 9.96
N GLY A 83 47.33 9.62 10.14
CA GLY A 83 48.45 9.38 9.24
C GLY A 83 48.57 10.42 8.11
N ASP A 84 48.12 11.66 8.34
CA ASP A 84 48.12 12.76 7.37
C ASP A 84 47.62 12.39 5.96
N PRO A 85 46.38 11.85 5.84
CA PRO A 85 45.86 11.47 4.54
C PRO A 85 45.70 12.67 3.61
N GLU A 86 45.99 12.45 2.33
CA GLU A 86 45.83 13.42 1.24
C GLU A 86 44.33 13.73 1.05
N TYR A 87 43.50 12.69 1.13
CA TYR A 87 42.04 12.75 1.09
C TYR A 87 41.43 12.16 2.36
N VAL A 88 40.52 12.89 2.97
CA VAL A 88 39.65 12.37 4.03
C VAL A 88 38.21 12.35 3.54
N GLY A 89 37.48 11.31 3.90
CA GLY A 89 36.04 11.23 3.71
C GLY A 89 35.33 10.83 4.98
N PHE A 90 34.02 11.01 4.98
CA PHE A 90 33.15 10.68 6.10
C PHE A 90 31.91 9.95 5.62
N MET A 91 31.56 8.88 6.34
CA MET A 91 30.39 8.06 6.14
C MET A 91 29.83 7.67 7.52
N HIS A 92 28.54 7.34 7.59
CA HIS A 92 27.97 6.78 8.82
C HIS A 92 28.13 5.25 8.79
N TYR A 93 28.24 4.59 9.94
CA TYR A 93 28.35 3.13 10.07
C TYR A 93 27.27 2.28 9.34
N ARG A 94 26.15 2.89 8.93
CA ARG A 94 25.07 2.29 8.12
C ARG A 94 24.70 3.10 6.87
N ARG A 95 25.45 4.14 6.52
CA ARG A 95 25.20 4.95 5.31
C ARG A 95 26.50 5.24 4.58
N HIS A 96 26.64 4.60 3.42
CA HIS A 96 27.88 4.57 2.64
C HIS A 96 27.63 5.08 1.23
N PHE A 97 28.68 5.55 0.55
CA PHE A 97 28.61 5.84 -0.88
C PHE A 97 28.47 4.55 -1.70
N MET A 98 27.65 4.62 -2.74
CA MET A 98 27.65 3.67 -3.85
C MET A 98 28.70 4.15 -4.85
N PHE A 99 29.83 3.45 -4.93
CA PHE A 99 30.98 3.82 -5.78
C PHE A 99 30.81 3.39 -7.24
N LYS A 100 29.92 2.43 -7.51
CA LYS A 100 29.46 2.12 -8.87
C LYS A 100 28.35 3.07 -9.32
N ASP A 101 28.27 3.31 -10.63
CA ASP A 101 27.20 4.12 -11.21
C ASP A 101 25.82 3.48 -10.96
N GLY A 102 24.87 4.31 -10.56
CA GLY A 102 23.48 3.94 -10.26
C GLY A 102 22.48 4.98 -10.77
N ASP A 103 21.25 4.55 -10.99
CA ASP A 103 20.11 5.36 -11.45
C ASP A 103 19.39 6.12 -10.33
N ARG A 104 19.56 5.71 -9.07
CA ARG A 104 18.87 6.29 -7.91
C ARG A 104 19.73 7.32 -7.17
N THR A 105 19.08 8.03 -6.24
CA THR A 105 19.74 8.91 -5.25
C THR A 105 20.14 8.12 -3.99
N GLU A 106 19.33 7.13 -3.61
CA GLU A 106 19.55 6.27 -2.46
C GLU A 106 19.19 4.81 -2.78
N TYR A 107 19.88 3.88 -2.12
CA TYR A 107 19.55 2.45 -2.09
C TYR A 107 19.42 1.95 -0.64
N GLU A 108 18.29 1.30 -0.33
CA GLU A 108 18.13 0.51 0.89
C GLU A 108 18.74 -0.89 0.66
N LEU A 109 19.62 -1.33 1.57
CA LEU A 109 20.38 -2.57 1.43
C LEU A 109 20.25 -3.43 2.71
N THR A 110 20.04 -4.72 2.55
CA THR A 110 19.85 -5.69 3.64
C THR A 110 21.05 -6.60 3.87
N ASN A 111 22.14 -6.44 3.11
CA ASN A 111 23.30 -7.33 3.13
C ASN A 111 24.56 -6.72 3.75
N LEU A 112 24.43 -5.77 4.68
CA LEU A 112 25.58 -5.22 5.41
C LEU A 112 26.29 -6.34 6.17
N GLY A 113 27.61 -6.49 5.94
CA GLY A 113 28.41 -7.56 6.54
C GLY A 113 28.45 -8.86 5.74
N ALA A 114 27.73 -8.97 4.62
CA ALA A 114 27.96 -10.04 3.66
C ALA A 114 29.35 -9.88 3.01
N PRO A 115 30.06 -10.98 2.67
CA PRO A 115 31.40 -10.91 2.07
C PRO A 115 31.48 -10.03 0.80
N GLU A 116 30.41 -10.03 0.01
CA GLU A 116 30.25 -9.27 -1.23
C GLU A 116 29.78 -7.81 -1.02
N TYR A 117 29.57 -7.37 0.23
CA TYR A 117 29.00 -6.05 0.53
C TYR A 117 29.89 -4.89 0.03
N LEU A 118 31.16 -4.87 0.42
CA LEU A 118 32.06 -3.80 0.01
C LEU A 118 32.34 -3.86 -1.51
N GLY A 119 32.90 -4.98 -1.98
CA GLY A 119 33.32 -5.13 -3.37
C GLY A 119 32.18 -5.08 -4.38
N GLU A 120 31.25 -6.03 -4.32
CA GLU A 120 30.21 -6.16 -5.36
C GLU A 120 29.00 -5.25 -5.11
N THR A 121 28.59 -5.08 -3.85
CA THR A 121 27.38 -4.31 -3.53
C THR A 121 27.63 -2.82 -3.61
N LEU A 122 28.67 -2.28 -2.97
CA LEU A 122 29.01 -0.86 -3.05
C LEU A 122 29.88 -0.50 -4.26
N GLY A 123 30.64 -1.45 -4.83
CA GLY A 123 31.68 -1.12 -5.82
C GLY A 123 32.95 -0.56 -5.18
N TYR A 124 33.18 -0.81 -3.88
CA TYR A 124 34.30 -0.26 -3.13
C TYR A 124 35.60 -1.04 -3.42
N SER A 125 36.61 -0.33 -3.91
CA SER A 125 38.02 -0.74 -3.85
C SER A 125 38.93 0.50 -3.83
N ARG A 126 40.21 0.31 -3.51
CA ARG A 126 41.23 1.37 -3.57
C ARG A 126 41.33 1.95 -4.99
N GLU A 127 41.34 1.09 -5.99
CA GLU A 127 41.49 1.46 -7.40
C GLU A 127 40.30 2.29 -7.89
N VAL A 128 39.08 1.92 -7.52
CA VAL A 128 37.86 2.68 -7.85
C VAL A 128 37.86 4.06 -7.16
N LEU A 129 38.31 4.14 -5.90
CA LEU A 129 38.47 5.43 -5.21
C LEU A 129 39.52 6.32 -5.86
N GLU A 130 40.69 5.77 -6.23
CA GLU A 130 41.74 6.51 -6.92
C GLU A 130 41.31 6.94 -8.34
N GLU A 131 40.50 6.16 -9.05
CA GLU A 131 39.90 6.53 -10.34
C GLU A 131 38.91 7.69 -10.19
N ILE A 132 37.98 7.62 -9.23
CA ILE A 132 37.00 8.67 -8.96
C ILE A 132 37.70 9.99 -8.59
N LEU A 133 38.68 9.95 -7.68
CA LEU A 133 39.43 11.12 -7.22
C LEU A 133 40.41 11.69 -8.26
N ALA A 134 40.65 10.99 -9.38
CA ALA A 134 41.38 11.55 -10.52
C ALA A 134 40.46 12.40 -11.44
N ASP A 135 39.18 12.07 -11.52
CA ASP A 135 38.18 12.75 -12.37
C ASP A 135 37.50 13.95 -11.69
N CYS A 136 37.50 13.99 -10.35
CA CYS A 136 36.86 15.02 -9.54
C CYS A 136 37.78 15.62 -8.48
N ASP A 137 37.45 16.81 -7.99
CA ASP A 137 38.19 17.49 -6.91
C ASP A 137 37.65 17.10 -5.51
N PHE A 138 36.40 16.63 -5.45
CA PHE A 138 35.76 16.07 -4.24
C PHE A 138 34.53 15.21 -4.59
N VAL A 139 34.07 14.38 -3.65
CA VAL A 139 32.89 13.52 -3.74
C VAL A 139 31.85 13.95 -2.72
N TYR A 140 30.57 13.95 -3.11
CA TYR A 140 29.45 14.30 -2.23
C TYR A 140 28.18 13.47 -2.54
N PRO A 141 27.19 13.43 -1.62
CA PRO A 141 25.94 12.71 -1.82
C PRO A 141 25.13 13.30 -2.98
N ARG A 142 24.59 12.43 -3.83
CA ARG A 142 23.67 12.83 -4.89
C ARG A 142 22.47 13.57 -4.26
N PRO A 143 22.12 14.77 -4.73
CA PRO A 143 21.03 15.54 -4.12
C PRO A 143 19.67 14.87 -4.30
N HIS A 144 18.82 15.02 -3.29
CA HIS A 144 17.40 14.71 -3.33
C HIS A 144 16.61 15.94 -3.80
N PHE A 145 15.58 15.73 -4.61
CA PHE A 145 14.70 16.84 -5.02
C PHE A 145 13.66 17.17 -3.94
N ARG A 146 13.46 18.47 -3.70
CA ARG A 146 12.49 19.06 -2.74
C ARG A 146 11.78 20.26 -3.38
N LYS A 147 10.77 20.83 -2.71
CA LYS A 147 10.11 22.07 -3.15
C LYS A 147 11.11 23.23 -3.10
N THR A 148 11.62 23.52 -1.91
CA THR A 148 12.92 24.19 -1.69
C THR A 148 13.65 23.47 -0.55
N VAL A 149 14.95 23.71 -0.41
CA VAL A 149 15.75 23.16 0.70
C VAL A 149 15.34 23.79 2.05
N ARG A 150 14.94 25.08 2.04
CA ARG A 150 14.39 25.78 3.21
C ARG A 150 13.03 25.20 3.66
N ASP A 151 12.09 25.01 2.73
CA ASP A 151 10.76 24.42 2.98
C ASP A 151 10.88 23.00 3.55
N HIS A 152 11.93 22.26 3.20
CA HIS A 152 12.21 20.96 3.83
C HIS A 152 12.70 21.09 5.28
N PHE A 153 13.51 22.10 5.62
CA PHE A 153 13.96 22.30 7.00
C PHE A 153 12.78 22.73 7.90
N GLU A 154 12.03 23.75 7.47
CA GLU A 154 10.89 24.33 8.18
C GLU A 154 9.82 23.29 8.57
N ARG A 155 9.59 22.28 7.72
CA ARG A 155 8.61 21.20 7.99
C ARG A 155 9.09 20.12 8.96
N ASN A 156 10.39 20.04 9.23
CA ASN A 156 11.00 18.93 9.99
C ASN A 156 11.79 19.40 11.23
N HIS A 157 12.14 20.68 11.32
CA HIS A 157 13.04 21.27 12.31
C HIS A 157 12.61 22.70 12.66
N HIS A 158 13.14 23.25 13.75
CA HIS A 158 12.87 24.64 14.18
C HIS A 158 13.60 25.62 13.25
N ILE A 159 12.86 26.31 12.38
CA ILE A 159 13.42 27.19 11.33
C ILE A 159 14.34 28.28 11.88
N GLU A 160 14.13 28.70 13.13
CA GLU A 160 14.94 29.67 13.87
C GLU A 160 16.40 29.20 14.03
N ASP A 161 16.64 27.90 14.17
CA ASP A 161 17.98 27.33 14.31
C ASP A 161 18.76 27.49 12.99
N LEU A 162 18.10 27.31 11.83
CA LEU A 162 18.68 27.53 10.50
C LEU A 162 18.85 29.02 10.19
N ASP A 163 17.87 29.86 10.53
CA ASP A 163 17.97 31.31 10.30
C ASP A 163 19.09 31.95 11.12
N THR A 164 19.27 31.49 12.36
CA THR A 164 20.41 31.91 13.19
C THR A 164 21.74 31.43 12.59
N ALA A 165 21.81 30.19 12.08
CA ALA A 165 23.01 29.70 11.41
C ALA A 165 23.33 30.48 10.12
N VAL A 166 22.34 30.83 9.31
CA VAL A 166 22.51 31.65 8.09
C VAL A 166 22.96 33.07 8.43
N ALA A 167 22.46 33.67 9.52
CA ALA A 167 22.95 34.95 10.01
C ALA A 167 24.43 34.87 10.42
N ILE A 168 24.82 33.83 11.16
CA ILE A 168 26.23 33.58 11.52
C ILE A 168 27.11 33.42 10.27
N ILE A 169 26.66 32.68 9.26
CA ILE A 169 27.37 32.56 7.97
C ILE A 169 27.56 33.94 7.33
N GLY A 170 26.51 34.77 7.27
CA GLY A 170 26.61 36.11 6.70
C GLY A 170 27.60 37.04 7.43
N GLU A 171 27.78 36.85 8.74
CA GLU A 171 28.73 37.61 9.55
C GLU A 171 30.17 37.07 9.49
N ARG A 172 30.35 35.74 9.54
CA ARG A 172 31.65 35.07 9.70
C ARG A 172 32.27 34.60 8.39
N PHE A 173 31.43 34.24 7.43
CA PHE A 173 31.79 33.65 6.13
C PHE A 173 31.04 34.37 4.99
N PRO A 174 31.23 35.69 4.81
CA PRO A 174 30.44 36.50 3.88
C PRO A 174 30.50 36.00 2.43
N ASP A 175 31.61 35.38 2.02
CA ASP A 175 31.76 34.78 0.69
C ASP A 175 30.77 33.61 0.46
N PHE A 176 30.36 32.90 1.52
CA PHE A 176 29.37 31.81 1.45
C PHE A 176 27.91 32.32 1.42
N ALA A 177 27.64 33.61 1.68
CA ALA A 177 26.28 34.12 1.85
C ALA A 177 25.41 33.92 0.60
N ALA A 178 25.96 34.17 -0.59
CA ALA A 178 25.26 33.96 -1.85
C ALA A 178 24.99 32.47 -2.12
N SER A 179 25.93 31.58 -1.78
CA SER A 179 25.77 30.13 -1.90
C SER A 179 24.80 29.56 -0.87
N ALA A 180 24.70 30.15 0.32
CA ALA A 180 23.70 29.83 1.33
C ALA A 180 22.28 30.17 0.84
N GLU A 181 22.07 31.38 0.32
CA GLU A 181 20.79 31.80 -0.26
C GLU A 181 20.41 30.91 -1.46
N ALA A 182 21.34 30.66 -2.39
CA ALA A 182 21.12 29.83 -3.57
C ALA A 182 20.81 28.37 -3.23
N TYR A 183 21.48 27.79 -2.22
CA TYR A 183 21.20 26.43 -1.76
C TYR A 183 19.81 26.33 -1.13
N LEU A 184 19.47 27.25 -0.22
CA LEU A 184 18.23 27.23 0.54
C LEU A 184 16.98 27.52 -0.32
N ALA A 185 17.09 28.42 -1.29
CA ALA A 185 16.07 28.66 -2.31
C ALA A 185 16.00 27.55 -3.38
N GLY A 186 17.10 26.82 -3.57
CA GLY A 186 17.21 25.73 -4.54
C GLY A 186 16.35 24.51 -4.21
N ASN A 187 16.24 23.59 -5.18
CA ASN A 187 15.42 22.38 -5.08
C ASN A 187 16.24 21.08 -4.90
N LYS A 188 17.56 21.18 -4.68
CA LYS A 188 18.51 20.05 -4.56
C LYS A 188 19.06 19.98 -3.14
N ALA A 189 18.40 19.20 -2.28
CA ALA A 189 18.86 18.99 -0.91
C ALA A 189 19.98 17.93 -0.87
N ILE A 190 21.11 18.28 -0.26
CA ILE A 190 22.18 17.34 0.08
C ILE A 190 21.95 16.94 1.53
N PHE A 191 21.78 15.63 1.77
CA PHE A 191 21.54 15.07 3.09
C PHE A 191 22.70 14.16 3.51
N CYS A 192 22.83 13.99 4.82
CA CYS A 192 23.93 13.38 5.55
C CYS A 192 25.24 14.19 5.45
N ASN A 193 25.99 14.24 6.57
CA ASN A 193 27.28 14.94 6.69
C ASN A 193 28.43 14.20 5.97
N MET A 194 28.16 13.60 4.80
CA MET A 194 29.05 12.69 4.07
C MET A 194 29.81 13.39 2.95
N PHE A 195 31.06 13.03 2.73
CA PHE A 195 31.93 13.58 1.67
C PHE A 195 33.18 12.71 1.46
N ILE A 196 33.96 13.00 0.40
CA ILE A 196 35.39 12.68 0.30
C ILE A 196 36.09 13.88 -0.32
N MET A 197 37.08 14.47 0.35
CA MET A 197 37.73 15.71 -0.09
C MET A 197 39.20 15.80 0.34
N PRO A 198 40.04 16.60 -0.35
CA PRO A 198 41.44 16.77 0.00
C PRO A 198 41.61 17.50 1.34
N LYS A 199 42.73 17.25 2.05
CA LYS A 199 43.04 17.83 3.38
C LYS A 199 42.73 19.33 3.49
N ALA A 200 43.12 20.13 2.49
CA ALA A 200 42.88 21.57 2.51
C ALA A 200 41.40 21.95 2.54
N MET A 201 40.56 21.26 1.74
CA MET A 201 39.11 21.50 1.69
C MET A 201 38.44 21.00 2.98
N TYR A 202 38.92 19.88 3.55
CA TYR A 202 38.42 19.41 4.85
C TYR A 202 38.68 20.41 5.98
N PHE A 203 39.85 21.05 5.99
CA PHE A 203 40.17 22.06 7.01
C PHE A 203 39.32 23.32 6.83
N GLU A 204 39.02 23.74 5.59
CA GLU A 204 38.07 24.84 5.33
C GLU A 204 36.64 24.46 5.76
N TYR A 205 36.18 23.24 5.45
CA TYR A 205 34.89 22.71 5.88
C TYR A 205 34.77 22.65 7.40
N ALA A 206 35.79 22.16 8.10
CA ALA A 206 35.79 22.04 9.55
C ALA A 206 35.76 23.43 10.22
N ASP A 207 36.54 24.38 9.73
CA ASP A 207 36.53 25.77 10.22
C ASP A 207 35.15 26.43 10.01
N PHE A 208 34.58 26.30 8.81
CA PHE A 208 33.23 26.77 8.47
C PHE A 208 32.15 26.14 9.38
N MET A 209 32.16 24.81 9.49
CA MET A 209 31.17 24.04 10.23
C MET A 209 31.23 24.33 11.72
N PHE A 210 32.40 24.15 12.35
CA PHE A 210 32.51 24.25 13.80
C PHE A 210 32.44 25.69 14.30
N THR A 211 32.97 26.68 13.58
CA THR A 211 32.73 28.10 13.90
C THR A 211 31.23 28.42 13.89
N THR A 212 30.50 27.94 12.88
CA THR A 212 29.06 28.21 12.77
C THR A 212 28.26 27.51 13.87
N LEU A 213 28.56 26.24 14.17
CA LEU A 213 27.86 25.48 15.22
C LEU A 213 28.18 25.96 16.64
N GLU A 214 29.44 26.30 16.95
CA GLU A 214 29.83 26.85 18.25
C GLU A 214 29.19 28.21 18.52
N GLU A 215 29.05 29.08 17.51
CA GLU A 215 28.29 30.32 17.66
C GLU A 215 26.79 30.08 17.78
N LEU A 216 26.25 29.11 17.04
CA LEU A 216 24.84 28.76 17.12
C LEU A 216 24.45 28.24 18.52
N GLU A 217 25.32 27.42 19.14
CA GLU A 217 25.19 26.96 20.54
C GLU A 217 25.10 28.11 21.56
N VAL A 218 25.69 29.27 21.23
CA VAL A 218 25.66 30.48 22.07
C VAL A 218 24.48 31.40 21.74
N ARG A 219 24.06 31.46 20.47
CA ARG A 219 23.00 32.38 19.99
C ARG A 219 21.58 31.80 20.05
N ALA A 220 21.43 30.48 20.00
CA ALA A 220 20.14 29.79 20.01
C ALA A 220 20.01 28.85 21.21
N ASP A 221 18.77 28.61 21.66
CA ASP A 221 18.49 27.60 22.68
C ASP A 221 18.64 26.19 22.08
N MET A 222 19.64 25.46 22.57
CA MET A 222 19.99 24.10 22.17
C MET A 222 19.71 23.05 23.24
N GLU A 223 19.07 23.40 24.36
CA GLU A 223 18.81 22.44 25.44
C GLU A 223 17.91 21.29 24.95
N GLY A 224 18.40 20.05 25.09
CA GLY A 224 17.70 18.86 24.60
C GLY A 224 17.64 18.69 23.07
N LYS A 225 18.15 19.65 22.27
CA LYS A 225 18.10 19.61 20.81
C LYS A 225 19.31 18.91 20.18
N ARG A 226 19.09 18.41 18.96
CA ARG A 226 20.12 17.93 18.02
C ARG A 226 20.35 18.93 16.90
N MET A 227 21.61 19.19 16.57
CA MET A 227 22.02 20.16 15.53
C MET A 227 21.90 19.58 14.11
N PHE A 228 20.68 19.18 13.72
CA PHE A 228 20.36 18.71 12.36
C PHE A 228 20.70 19.73 11.27
N VAL A 229 20.80 21.03 11.63
CA VAL A 229 21.30 22.11 10.77
C VAL A 229 22.67 21.82 10.15
N SER A 230 23.51 20.96 10.77
CA SER A 230 24.80 20.53 10.23
C SER A 230 24.68 19.93 8.80
N GLU A 231 23.64 19.16 8.50
CA GLU A 231 23.45 18.63 7.13
C GLU A 231 23.20 19.74 6.11
N TRP A 232 22.49 20.81 6.52
CA TRP A 232 22.27 21.98 5.67
C TRP A 232 23.54 22.80 5.51
N LEU A 233 24.33 22.98 6.58
CA LEU A 233 25.66 23.62 6.50
C LEU A 233 26.57 22.85 5.52
N THR A 234 26.58 21.52 5.55
CA THR A 234 27.30 20.68 4.58
C THR A 234 26.84 20.94 3.15
N GLY A 235 25.53 21.04 2.91
CA GLY A 235 24.98 21.38 1.60
C GLY A 235 25.30 22.81 1.11
N ILE A 236 25.34 23.79 2.01
CA ILE A 236 25.80 25.16 1.72
C ILE A 236 27.29 25.13 1.31
N PHE A 237 28.14 24.44 2.07
CA PHE A 237 29.56 24.33 1.79
C PHE A 237 29.83 23.69 0.42
N ILE A 238 29.14 22.58 0.10
CA ILE A 238 29.25 21.94 -1.21
C ILE A 238 28.76 22.86 -2.33
N THR A 239 27.67 23.62 -2.11
CA THR A 239 27.17 24.59 -3.08
C THR A 239 28.21 25.68 -3.38
N GLU A 240 28.91 26.16 -2.34
CA GLU A 240 30.03 27.10 -2.49
C GLU A 240 31.21 26.49 -3.26
N MET A 241 31.64 25.25 -2.95
CA MET A 241 32.69 24.58 -3.71
C MET A 241 32.35 24.45 -5.21
N LEU A 242 31.09 24.14 -5.53
CA LEU A 242 30.60 24.09 -6.91
C LEU A 242 30.54 25.49 -7.55
N ALA A 243 30.15 26.53 -6.80
CA ALA A 243 30.12 27.92 -7.27
C ALA A 243 31.52 28.46 -7.61
N ARG A 244 32.55 28.05 -6.84
CA ARG A 244 33.97 28.30 -7.14
C ARG A 244 34.51 27.53 -8.37
N GLY A 245 33.69 26.67 -8.98
CA GLY A 245 34.03 25.92 -10.19
C GLY A 245 34.77 24.60 -9.95
N LEU A 246 34.79 24.10 -8.71
CA LEU A 246 35.39 22.80 -8.40
C LEU A 246 34.50 21.64 -8.89
N ARG A 247 35.12 20.58 -9.39
CA ARG A 247 34.44 19.42 -9.97
C ARG A 247 34.01 18.45 -8.87
N GLY A 248 32.77 18.56 -8.40
CA GLY A 248 32.22 17.59 -7.43
C GLY A 248 31.60 16.35 -8.11
N ARG A 249 31.94 15.13 -7.68
CA ARG A 249 31.28 13.87 -8.10
C ARG A 249 30.10 13.55 -7.16
N ALA A 250 28.89 13.51 -7.72
CA ALA A 250 27.65 13.19 -7.01
C ALA A 250 27.34 11.68 -7.02
N LEU A 251 27.70 10.96 -5.95
CA LEU A 251 27.45 9.51 -5.82
C LEU A 251 26.13 9.21 -5.09
N PRO A 252 25.38 8.15 -5.46
CA PRO A 252 24.26 7.68 -4.66
C PRO A 252 24.74 7.31 -3.24
N ARG A 253 23.90 7.53 -2.23
CA ARG A 253 24.14 7.01 -0.88
C ARG A 253 23.38 5.71 -0.65
N THR A 254 23.71 5.01 0.41
CA THR A 254 23.00 3.81 0.86
C THR A 254 22.43 4.04 2.26
N THR A 255 21.38 3.31 2.61
CA THR A 255 21.04 2.99 3.99
C THR A 255 21.10 1.47 4.09
N ALA A 256 22.04 0.95 4.88
CA ALA A 256 22.41 -0.45 4.88
C ALA A 256 22.20 -1.10 6.24
N GLU A 257 21.75 -2.34 6.22
CA GLU A 257 21.35 -3.10 7.41
C GLU A 257 21.95 -4.49 7.38
N GLY A 258 22.42 -4.96 8.54
CA GLY A 258 22.97 -6.30 8.69
C GLY A 258 21.93 -7.32 9.16
N PRO A 259 22.31 -8.60 9.26
CA PRO A 259 21.51 -9.61 9.93
C PRO A 259 21.17 -9.21 11.37
N HIS A 260 19.93 -9.40 11.78
CA HIS A 260 19.50 -9.12 13.15
C HIS A 260 18.27 -9.95 13.55
N THR A 261 18.13 -10.21 14.85
CA THR A 261 17.01 -10.97 15.42
C THR A 261 16.07 -10.04 16.17
N ILE A 262 14.76 -10.20 15.93
CA ILE A 262 13.70 -9.50 16.65
C ILE A 262 13.08 -10.47 17.66
N PRO A 263 13.15 -10.19 18.98
CA PRO A 263 12.42 -10.94 19.98
C PRO A 263 10.94 -10.59 19.89
N VAL A 264 10.12 -11.60 19.61
CA VAL A 264 8.66 -11.50 19.56
C VAL A 264 8.10 -12.34 20.69
N VAL A 265 7.12 -11.81 21.43
CA VAL A 265 6.43 -12.53 22.49
C VAL A 265 4.94 -12.56 22.16
N MET A 266 4.33 -13.73 22.31
CA MET A 266 2.90 -13.97 22.07
C MET A 266 2.33 -14.72 23.27
N ALA A 267 1.04 -14.57 23.56
CA ALA A 267 0.36 -15.39 24.57
C ALA A 267 -0.81 -16.14 23.93
N ALA A 268 -0.96 -17.43 24.20
CA ALA A 268 -1.93 -18.28 23.53
C ALA A 268 -2.43 -19.42 24.42
N ASP A 269 -3.73 -19.70 24.35
CA ASP A 269 -4.29 -20.97 24.81
C ASP A 269 -4.28 -22.02 23.68
N LEU A 270 -4.54 -23.28 24.04
CA LEU A 270 -4.57 -24.38 23.06
C LEU A 270 -5.66 -24.20 21.98
N ASN A 271 -6.76 -23.49 22.27
CA ASN A 271 -7.82 -23.21 21.28
C ASN A 271 -7.34 -22.22 20.21
N TYR A 272 -6.45 -21.30 20.59
CA TYR A 272 -5.82 -20.31 19.72
C TYR A 272 -4.51 -20.80 19.06
N SER A 273 -4.10 -22.05 19.26
CA SER A 273 -2.96 -22.68 18.58
C SER A 273 -2.99 -22.55 17.05
N LYS A 274 -4.19 -22.59 16.43
CA LYS A 274 -4.37 -22.41 14.99
C LYS A 274 -4.19 -20.95 14.54
N PRO A 275 -4.90 -19.95 15.10
CA PRO A 275 -4.57 -18.53 14.91
C PRO A 275 -3.10 -18.19 15.13
N LEU A 276 -2.49 -18.67 16.22
CA LEU A 276 -1.05 -18.54 16.52
C LEU A 276 -0.18 -19.03 15.35
N ALA A 277 -0.44 -20.23 14.81
CA ALA A 277 0.29 -20.75 13.67
C ALA A 277 0.15 -19.86 12.42
N VAL A 278 -1.02 -19.28 12.18
CA VAL A 278 -1.24 -18.34 11.06
C VAL A 278 -0.50 -17.01 11.29
N THR A 279 -0.54 -16.47 12.50
CA THR A 279 0.22 -15.28 12.89
C THR A 279 1.72 -15.49 12.68
N ILE A 280 2.28 -16.59 13.18
CA ILE A 280 3.70 -16.95 12.95
C ILE A 280 4.01 -17.14 11.46
N THR A 281 3.14 -17.83 10.71
CA THR A 281 3.32 -17.98 9.24
C THR A 281 3.42 -16.60 8.56
N SER A 282 2.53 -15.68 8.90
CA SER A 282 2.53 -14.32 8.32
C SER A 282 3.76 -13.49 8.75
N LEU A 283 4.27 -13.68 9.97
CA LEU A 283 5.48 -13.03 10.46
C LEU A 283 6.72 -13.48 9.66
N LEU A 284 6.86 -14.79 9.41
CA LEU A 284 8.02 -15.37 8.76
C LEU A 284 8.00 -15.18 7.23
N GLU A 285 6.84 -15.30 6.58
CA GLU A 285 6.69 -15.08 5.13
C GLU A 285 6.98 -13.64 4.68
N ASN A 286 6.87 -12.66 5.59
CA ASN A 286 7.12 -11.25 5.30
C ASN A 286 8.44 -10.72 5.86
N ALA A 287 9.29 -11.60 6.42
CA ALA A 287 10.64 -11.25 6.86
C ALA A 287 11.50 -10.74 5.70
N GLN A 288 12.31 -9.71 5.93
CA GLN A 288 13.44 -9.40 5.04
C GLN A 288 14.52 -10.48 5.16
N PRO A 289 15.37 -10.69 4.13
CA PRO A 289 16.44 -11.71 4.17
C PRO A 289 17.46 -11.56 5.32
N ASN A 290 17.48 -10.42 6.00
CA ASN A 290 18.36 -10.11 7.13
C ASN A 290 17.60 -9.97 8.47
N THR A 291 16.32 -10.33 8.50
CA THR A 291 15.50 -10.35 9.71
C THR A 291 15.24 -11.78 10.12
N SER A 292 15.67 -12.14 11.32
CA SER A 292 15.27 -13.38 11.99
C SER A 292 14.34 -13.08 13.17
N TYR A 293 13.50 -14.04 13.54
CA TYR A 293 12.58 -13.90 14.67
C TYR A 293 12.85 -14.96 15.74
N GLU A 294 12.89 -14.52 16.99
CA GLU A 294 12.85 -15.40 18.16
C GLU A 294 11.46 -15.25 18.79
N VAL A 295 10.60 -16.22 18.50
CA VAL A 295 9.19 -16.21 18.91
C VAL A 295 9.06 -16.96 20.23
N ASN A 296 8.59 -16.26 21.26
CA ASN A 296 8.39 -16.82 22.59
C ASN A 296 6.89 -16.88 22.87
N VAL A 297 6.33 -18.10 22.92
CA VAL A 297 4.91 -18.34 23.14
C VAL A 297 4.67 -18.62 24.62
N LEU A 298 3.98 -17.71 25.29
CA LEU A 298 3.57 -17.83 26.68
C LEU A 298 2.30 -18.68 26.76
N VAL A 299 2.34 -19.76 27.55
CA VAL A 299 1.26 -20.75 27.67
C VAL A 299 1.01 -21.10 29.14
N ALA A 300 -0.23 -21.43 29.53
CA ALA A 300 -0.54 -21.77 30.93
C ALA A 300 -0.09 -23.19 31.31
N GLU A 301 -0.04 -24.09 30.32
CA GLU A 301 0.36 -25.49 30.41
C GLU A 301 1.09 -25.89 29.11
N GLU A 302 1.88 -26.97 29.13
CA GLU A 302 2.55 -27.47 27.93
C GLU A 302 1.54 -27.92 26.86
N TYR A 303 1.76 -27.52 25.61
CA TYR A 303 0.94 -27.97 24.49
C TYR A 303 1.16 -29.46 24.18
N PRO A 304 0.13 -30.17 23.67
CA PRO A 304 0.28 -31.51 23.11
C PRO A 304 1.42 -31.58 22.09
N GLU A 305 2.17 -32.67 22.15
CA GLU A 305 3.36 -32.91 21.32
C GLU A 305 3.08 -32.74 19.82
N ASP A 306 1.94 -33.23 19.32
CA ASP A 306 1.58 -33.11 17.90
C ASP A 306 1.27 -31.67 17.46
N VAL A 307 0.82 -30.80 18.37
CA VAL A 307 0.60 -29.36 18.11
C VAL A 307 1.93 -28.61 18.20
N ARG A 308 2.73 -28.93 19.22
CA ARG A 308 4.06 -28.33 19.44
C ARG A 308 5.00 -28.63 18.27
N ASP A 309 5.06 -29.87 17.80
CA ASP A 309 5.95 -30.29 16.72
C ASP A 309 5.60 -29.62 15.38
N LYS A 310 4.30 -29.38 15.11
CA LYS A 310 3.86 -28.60 13.94
C LYS A 310 4.33 -27.15 14.02
N LEU A 311 4.30 -26.53 15.21
CA LEU A 311 4.82 -25.19 15.41
C LEU A 311 6.35 -25.15 15.31
N LEU A 312 7.06 -26.08 15.95
CA LEU A 312 8.53 -26.19 15.86
C LEU A 312 9.04 -26.46 14.43
N SER A 313 8.21 -27.02 13.55
CA SER A 313 8.57 -27.21 12.13
C SER A 313 8.98 -25.92 11.41
N PHE A 314 8.51 -24.75 11.87
CA PHE A 314 8.93 -23.44 11.35
C PHE A 314 10.44 -23.21 11.44
N GLU A 315 11.15 -23.74 12.46
CA GLU A 315 12.61 -23.61 12.57
C GLU A 315 13.35 -24.33 11.43
N THR A 316 12.75 -25.39 10.88
CA THR A 316 13.28 -26.12 9.73
C THR A 316 12.93 -25.43 8.41
N THR A 317 11.75 -24.81 8.32
CA THR A 317 11.29 -24.11 7.11
C THR A 317 11.93 -22.72 6.93
N TYR A 318 12.21 -22.00 8.02
CA TYR A 318 12.71 -20.63 8.01
C TYR A 318 14.03 -20.51 8.80
N PRO A 319 15.19 -20.71 8.13
CA PRO A 319 16.50 -20.70 8.78
C PRO A 319 16.76 -19.43 9.60
N GLY A 320 17.24 -19.59 10.83
CA GLY A 320 17.49 -18.48 11.77
C GLY A 320 16.31 -18.16 12.69
N THR A 321 15.12 -18.71 12.43
CA THR A 321 13.98 -18.62 13.35
C THR A 321 14.17 -19.53 14.58
N LYS A 322 13.67 -19.10 15.73
CA LYS A 322 13.49 -19.93 16.93
C LYS A 322 12.08 -19.82 17.47
N ILE A 323 11.54 -20.90 18.02
CA ILE A 323 10.24 -20.94 18.68
C ILE A 323 10.35 -21.59 20.06
N ASN A 324 10.27 -20.75 21.09
CA ASN A 324 10.32 -21.16 22.49
C ASN A 324 8.90 -21.20 23.07
N PHE A 325 8.57 -22.23 23.84
CA PHE A 325 7.35 -22.28 24.66
C PHE A 325 7.72 -22.01 26.12
N VAL A 326 7.06 -21.04 26.74
CA VAL A 326 7.32 -20.62 28.12
C VAL A 326 6.05 -20.83 28.94
N VAL A 327 6.09 -21.79 29.85
CA VAL A 327 4.97 -22.04 30.78
C VAL A 327 4.96 -20.96 31.86
N VAL A 328 3.83 -20.29 32.03
CA VAL A 328 3.67 -19.18 33.00
C VAL A 328 2.80 -19.63 34.16
N ASP A 329 3.42 -19.79 35.33
CA ASP A 329 2.74 -20.17 36.58
C ASP A 329 2.07 -19.00 37.33
N SER A 330 2.41 -17.76 36.97
CA SER A 330 1.86 -16.55 37.62
C SER A 330 0.44 -16.25 37.12
N PHE A 331 -0.38 -15.65 37.99
CA PHE A 331 -1.80 -15.28 37.76
C PHE A 331 -2.87 -16.38 37.81
N LYS A 332 -2.54 -17.62 38.18
CA LYS A 332 -3.52 -18.72 38.32
C LYS A 332 -4.68 -18.44 39.30
N ASP A 333 -4.51 -17.49 40.22
CA ASP A 333 -5.52 -17.10 41.23
C ASP A 333 -6.33 -15.83 40.88
N ILE A 334 -6.15 -15.20 39.70
CA ILE A 334 -6.91 -14.01 39.31
C ILE A 334 -8.35 -14.38 38.91
N THR A 335 -9.33 -13.63 39.43
CA THR A 335 -10.75 -13.82 39.09
C THR A 335 -11.10 -13.09 37.79
N ILE A 336 -11.09 -13.82 36.67
CA ILE A 336 -11.52 -13.30 35.36
C ILE A 336 -13.06 -13.22 35.35
N THR A 337 -13.60 -12.02 35.12
CA THR A 337 -15.05 -11.78 35.05
C THR A 337 -15.59 -11.80 33.61
N THR A 338 -14.71 -11.65 32.62
CA THR A 338 -15.03 -11.54 31.20
C THR A 338 -15.01 -12.91 30.51
N SER A 339 -16.16 -13.40 30.02
CA SER A 339 -16.34 -14.79 29.53
C SER A 339 -15.59 -15.20 28.25
N HIS A 340 -14.66 -14.37 27.78
CA HIS A 340 -13.88 -14.57 26.55
C HIS A 340 -12.42 -14.13 26.69
N VAL A 341 -11.99 -13.82 27.92
CA VAL A 341 -10.60 -13.52 28.31
C VAL A 341 -10.06 -14.75 29.04
N THR A 342 -8.78 -15.04 28.86
CA THR A 342 -8.12 -16.20 29.49
C THR A 342 -6.96 -15.72 30.36
N VAL A 343 -6.36 -16.60 31.16
CA VAL A 343 -5.24 -16.19 32.05
C VAL A 343 -4.02 -15.76 31.23
N GLU A 344 -3.87 -16.31 30.03
CA GLU A 344 -2.84 -15.98 29.05
C GLU A 344 -2.86 -14.49 28.66
N THR A 345 -4.03 -13.84 28.66
CA THR A 345 -4.16 -12.41 28.37
C THR A 345 -3.28 -11.56 29.30
N TYR A 346 -3.20 -11.95 30.59
CA TYR A 346 -2.39 -11.28 31.60
C TYR A 346 -0.90 -11.60 31.51
N PHE A 347 -0.47 -12.67 30.81
CA PHE A 347 0.95 -13.06 30.77
C PHE A 347 1.87 -11.99 30.17
N ARG A 348 1.34 -11.10 29.32
CA ARG A 348 2.11 -9.99 28.74
C ARG A 348 2.67 -9.03 29.81
N LEU A 349 2.03 -8.96 30.99
CA LEU A 349 2.49 -8.17 32.13
C LEU A 349 3.78 -8.73 32.76
N MET A 350 4.05 -10.04 32.62
CA MET A 350 5.22 -10.71 33.22
C MET A 350 6.43 -10.78 32.30
N ILE A 351 6.32 -10.35 31.04
CA ILE A 351 7.42 -10.35 30.06
C ILE A 351 8.73 -9.75 30.60
N PRO A 352 8.73 -8.60 31.33
CA PRO A 352 9.98 -8.04 31.84
C PRO A 352 10.70 -8.96 32.84
N THR A 353 9.97 -9.80 33.58
CA THR A 353 10.49 -10.78 34.55
C THR A 353 10.83 -12.11 33.90
N LEU A 354 10.05 -12.55 32.90
CA LEU A 354 10.27 -13.81 32.18
C LEU A 354 11.52 -13.77 31.28
N PHE A 355 11.89 -12.59 30.77
CA PHE A 355 13.03 -12.37 29.88
C PHE A 355 13.99 -11.30 30.44
N PRO A 356 14.71 -11.58 31.54
CA PRO A 356 15.61 -10.62 32.19
C PRO A 356 16.77 -10.17 31.28
N GLU A 357 17.21 -11.01 30.37
CA GLU A 357 18.26 -10.74 29.38
C GLU A 357 17.80 -9.84 28.21
N LEU A 358 16.51 -9.83 27.89
CA LEU A 358 15.98 -8.98 26.83
C LEU A 358 15.84 -7.53 27.31
N LYS A 359 16.51 -6.60 26.63
CA LYS A 359 16.31 -5.15 26.85
C LYS A 359 14.93 -4.68 26.36
N ARG A 360 14.41 -5.30 25.29
CA ARG A 360 13.13 -4.97 24.64
C ARG A 360 12.61 -6.10 23.77
N CYS A 361 11.30 -6.12 23.50
CA CYS A 361 10.64 -7.06 22.59
C CYS A 361 9.45 -6.41 21.86
N ILE A 362 8.94 -7.06 20.82
CA ILE A 362 7.60 -6.82 20.31
C ILE A 362 6.65 -7.83 20.97
N TYR A 363 5.55 -7.37 21.55
CA TYR A 363 4.42 -8.23 21.91
C TYR A 363 3.38 -8.21 20.77
N LEU A 364 2.86 -9.40 20.43
CA LEU A 364 1.78 -9.60 19.47
C LEU A 364 0.68 -10.48 20.06
N ASP A 365 -0.58 -10.05 19.96
CA ASP A 365 -1.73 -10.95 20.08
C ASP A 365 -1.73 -11.99 18.94
N VAL A 366 -2.48 -13.07 19.12
CA VAL A 366 -2.46 -14.25 18.22
C VAL A 366 -3.61 -14.29 17.21
N ASP A 367 -4.39 -13.21 17.14
CA ASP A 367 -5.49 -13.01 16.21
C ASP A 367 -5.20 -11.84 15.25
N LEU A 368 -4.00 -11.84 14.69
CA LEU A 368 -3.53 -10.87 13.70
C LEU A 368 -2.77 -11.54 12.55
N VAL A 369 -2.52 -10.80 11.47
CA VAL A 369 -1.55 -11.15 10.43
C VAL A 369 -0.57 -10.00 10.20
N VAL A 370 0.69 -10.36 10.00
CA VAL A 370 1.78 -9.49 9.62
C VAL A 370 1.85 -9.47 8.10
N GLU A 371 1.82 -8.28 7.48
CA GLU A 371 1.85 -8.07 6.03
C GLU A 371 3.21 -7.51 5.54
N ARG A 372 4.08 -7.11 6.47
CA ARG A 372 5.41 -6.53 6.21
C ARG A 372 6.38 -6.84 7.35
N ASP A 373 7.67 -6.88 7.04
CA ASP A 373 8.76 -7.01 8.00
C ASP A 373 8.64 -6.03 9.19
N LEU A 374 8.90 -6.51 10.41
CA LEU A 374 8.72 -5.75 11.64
C LEU A 374 9.95 -4.96 12.09
N THR A 375 11.04 -4.92 11.33
CA THR A 375 12.21 -4.08 11.60
C THR A 375 11.85 -2.61 11.85
N PRO A 376 10.97 -1.95 11.05
CA PRO A 376 10.57 -0.57 11.28
C PRO A 376 9.77 -0.38 12.58
N LEU A 377 9.02 -1.40 13.03
CA LEU A 377 8.35 -1.39 14.33
C LEU A 377 9.35 -1.59 15.45
N PHE A 378 10.21 -2.61 15.35
CA PHE A 378 11.22 -2.90 16.37
C PHE A 378 12.15 -1.70 16.59
N ARG A 379 12.48 -0.93 15.55
CA ARG A 379 13.42 0.19 15.63
C ARG A 379 12.80 1.54 15.97
N GLN A 380 11.52 1.60 16.32
CA GLN A 380 10.96 2.80 16.94
C GLN A 380 11.79 3.17 18.17
N VAL A 381 12.10 4.46 18.28
CA VAL A 381 12.92 5.00 19.36
C VAL A 381 12.00 5.21 20.56
N LEU A 382 12.21 4.45 21.63
CA LEU A 382 11.42 4.57 22.85
C LEU A 382 11.97 5.62 23.83
N ASP A 383 13.25 6.01 23.73
CA ASP A 383 13.93 6.91 24.68
C ASP A 383 13.58 6.58 26.16
N ASP A 384 12.87 7.48 26.85
CA ASP A 384 12.43 7.37 28.25
C ASP A 384 11.01 6.76 28.39
N LYS A 385 10.49 6.05 27.38
CA LYS A 385 9.14 5.46 27.37
C LYS A 385 9.18 3.97 27.71
N TYR A 386 8.13 3.51 28.41
CA TYR A 386 7.93 2.13 28.83
C TYR A 386 7.47 1.24 27.66
N LEU A 387 6.55 1.74 26.85
CA LEU A 387 6.00 1.01 25.72
C LEU A 387 5.55 1.95 24.60
N ALA A 388 5.45 1.41 23.38
CA ALA A 388 4.75 2.06 22.28
C ALA A 388 3.61 1.17 21.78
N GLY A 389 2.47 1.79 21.47
CA GLY A 389 1.27 1.14 20.97
C GLY A 389 0.48 2.05 20.05
N VAL A 390 -0.44 1.49 19.27
CA VAL A 390 -1.38 2.27 18.44
C VAL A 390 -2.59 2.66 19.29
N TYR A 391 -3.09 3.89 19.16
CA TYR A 391 -4.22 4.39 19.96
C TYR A 391 -5.46 3.49 19.90
N ALA A 392 -6.13 3.28 21.03
CA ALA A 392 -7.41 2.59 21.03
C ALA A 392 -8.55 3.59 20.82
N ALA A 393 -8.75 4.03 19.56
CA ALA A 393 -9.71 5.07 19.17
C ALA A 393 -11.11 4.99 19.80
N SER A 394 -11.66 3.79 20.07
CA SER A 394 -12.95 3.65 20.77
C SER A 394 -12.94 4.13 22.23
N TYR A 395 -11.78 4.09 22.89
CA TYR A 395 -11.59 4.50 24.28
C TYR A 395 -11.20 5.97 24.41
N ARG A 396 -10.66 6.59 23.35
CA ARG A 396 -10.20 8.00 23.39
C ARG A 396 -11.32 9.04 23.49
N VAL A 397 -12.58 8.62 23.36
CA VAL A 397 -13.79 9.44 23.61
C VAL A 397 -14.43 9.18 24.99
N GLU A 398 -13.81 8.36 25.84
CA GLU A 398 -14.31 8.10 27.18
C GLU A 398 -14.12 9.31 28.10
N THR A 399 -15.05 9.46 29.04
CA THR A 399 -15.12 10.61 29.95
C THR A 399 -14.02 10.62 31.02
N ASP A 400 -13.68 11.80 31.54
CA ASP A 400 -12.79 11.96 32.70
C ASP A 400 -13.30 11.18 33.92
N GLU A 401 -14.63 11.07 34.12
CA GLU A 401 -15.22 10.23 35.16
C GLU A 401 -14.93 8.73 34.96
N LYS A 402 -14.78 8.26 33.71
CA LYS A 402 -14.42 6.88 33.39
C LYS A 402 -12.93 6.65 33.61
N ALA A 403 -12.08 7.60 33.21
CA ALA A 403 -10.64 7.55 33.47
C ALA A 403 -10.36 7.48 34.99
N ALA A 404 -11.02 8.33 35.76
CA ALA A 404 -10.93 8.36 37.23
C ALA A 404 -11.36 7.04 37.92
N GLN A 405 -12.28 6.26 37.33
CA GLN A 405 -12.71 4.97 37.90
C GLN A 405 -11.61 3.91 37.89
N ILE A 406 -10.76 3.89 36.85
CA ILE A 406 -9.62 2.97 36.74
C ILE A 406 -8.31 3.57 37.28
N GLY A 407 -8.31 4.85 37.63
CA GLY A 407 -7.13 5.58 38.10
C GLY A 407 -6.22 6.07 36.97
N LEU A 408 -6.76 6.21 35.76
CA LEU A 408 -6.11 6.78 34.59
C LEU A 408 -6.25 8.31 34.63
N PRO A 409 -5.21 9.12 34.31
CA PRO A 409 -5.35 10.57 34.31
C PRO A 409 -6.25 11.12 33.18
N SER A 410 -6.15 10.56 31.97
CA SER A 410 -7.11 10.76 30.87
C SER A 410 -6.92 9.67 29.79
N TYR A 411 -7.82 9.60 28.79
CA TYR A 411 -7.66 8.67 27.66
C TYR A 411 -6.82 9.22 26.49
N ASP A 412 -6.19 10.41 26.61
CA ASP A 412 -5.39 11.05 25.55
C ASP A 412 -4.29 10.15 24.94
N ARG A 413 -3.67 9.32 25.79
CA ARG A 413 -2.55 8.43 25.46
C ARG A 413 -2.95 6.96 25.33
N TYR A 414 -4.22 6.63 25.44
CA TYR A 414 -4.64 5.24 25.65
C TYR A 414 -4.45 4.39 24.37
N VAL A 415 -3.64 3.33 24.46
CA VAL A 415 -3.25 2.44 23.34
C VAL A 415 -3.84 1.04 23.46
N ASN A 416 -3.99 0.37 22.32
CA ASN A 416 -4.39 -1.03 22.29
C ASN A 416 -3.22 -1.96 22.65
N ALA A 417 -3.47 -2.95 23.50
CA ALA A 417 -2.44 -3.85 24.02
C ALA A 417 -1.99 -4.96 23.06
N GLY A 418 -2.66 -5.15 21.91
CA GLY A 418 -2.42 -6.31 21.04
C GLY A 418 -1.23 -6.22 20.08
N VAL A 419 -0.67 -5.02 19.92
CA VAL A 419 0.64 -4.82 19.30
C VAL A 419 1.39 -3.78 20.12
N LEU A 420 2.47 -4.19 20.78
CA LEU A 420 3.29 -3.32 21.62
C LEU A 420 4.77 -3.49 21.31
N LEU A 421 5.51 -2.39 21.30
CA LEU A 421 6.97 -2.42 21.49
C LEU A 421 7.27 -2.11 22.95
N MET A 422 7.91 -3.02 23.69
CA MET A 422 8.10 -2.91 25.14
C MET A 422 9.56 -2.66 25.51
N ASN A 423 9.82 -1.65 26.34
CA ASN A 423 11.11 -1.35 26.95
C ASN A 423 11.27 -2.13 28.27
N LEU A 424 11.60 -3.42 28.15
CA LEU A 424 11.69 -4.33 29.31
C LEU A 424 12.75 -3.88 30.32
N GLU A 425 13.86 -3.29 29.86
CA GLU A 425 14.91 -2.73 30.71
C GLU A 425 14.37 -1.60 31.60
N LYS A 426 13.66 -0.62 31.02
CA LYS A 426 13.04 0.48 31.79
C LYS A 426 11.90 0.00 32.70
N ILE A 427 11.04 -0.89 32.21
CA ILE A 427 9.92 -1.45 33.01
C ILE A 427 10.44 -2.18 34.25
N ARG A 428 11.56 -2.92 34.14
CA ARG A 428 12.26 -3.51 35.29
C ARG A 428 12.90 -2.46 36.19
N HIS A 429 13.64 -1.50 35.61
CA HIS A 429 14.36 -0.47 36.36
C HIS A 429 13.44 0.34 37.30
N ASP A 430 12.24 0.68 36.82
CA ASP A 430 11.27 1.49 37.57
C ASP A 430 10.30 0.65 38.43
N GLY A 431 10.49 -0.68 38.52
CA GLY A 431 9.69 -1.55 39.39
C GLY A 431 8.22 -1.67 39.01
N LEU A 432 7.89 -1.60 37.71
CA LEU A 432 6.50 -1.59 37.26
C LEU A 432 5.81 -2.96 37.25
N VAL A 433 6.55 -4.07 37.32
CA VAL A 433 5.93 -5.42 37.29
C VAL A 433 5.07 -5.66 38.53
N GLU A 434 5.57 -5.28 39.71
CA GLU A 434 4.83 -5.31 40.97
C GLU A 434 3.55 -4.44 40.89
N ARG A 435 3.63 -3.31 40.19
CA ARG A 435 2.48 -2.43 39.94
C ARG A 435 1.48 -3.07 38.97
N PHE A 436 1.92 -3.76 37.93
CA PHE A 436 1.03 -4.51 37.04
C PHE A 436 0.28 -5.61 37.81
N ILE A 437 0.97 -6.34 38.70
CA ILE A 437 0.38 -7.38 39.56
C ILE A 437 -0.63 -6.78 40.55
N GLU A 438 -0.36 -5.61 41.14
CA GLU A 438 -1.33 -4.93 42.02
C GLU A 438 -2.59 -4.53 41.24
N LEU A 439 -2.42 -3.94 40.05
CA LEU A 439 -3.53 -3.45 39.24
C LEU A 439 -4.40 -4.56 38.65
N SER A 440 -3.82 -5.71 38.25
CA SER A 440 -4.58 -6.83 37.69
C SER A 440 -5.60 -7.43 38.66
N THR A 441 -5.40 -7.26 39.98
CA THR A 441 -6.38 -7.68 41.00
C THR A 441 -7.63 -6.79 41.08
N LYS A 442 -7.68 -5.65 40.38
CA LYS A 442 -8.76 -4.65 40.51
C LYS A 442 -10.00 -4.94 39.66
N GLY A 443 -9.94 -5.89 38.72
CA GLY A 443 -11.07 -6.26 37.86
C GLY A 443 -11.50 -5.14 36.91
N PHE A 444 -10.54 -4.62 36.13
CA PHE A 444 -10.80 -3.60 35.12
C PHE A 444 -11.61 -4.15 33.93
N GLU A 445 -12.32 -3.27 33.21
CA GLU A 445 -13.23 -3.66 32.12
C GLU A 445 -12.48 -4.12 30.86
N SER A 446 -11.30 -3.57 30.61
CA SER A 446 -10.38 -3.98 29.53
C SER A 446 -9.22 -4.84 30.05
N ASP A 447 -9.41 -5.51 31.20
CA ASP A 447 -8.46 -6.44 31.81
C ASP A 447 -7.01 -5.88 31.84
N ASP A 448 -6.06 -6.53 31.15
CA ASP A 448 -4.63 -6.19 31.12
C ASP A 448 -4.32 -4.89 30.34
N GLN A 449 -5.16 -4.51 29.37
CA GLN A 449 -4.98 -3.28 28.60
C GLN A 449 -5.18 -2.05 29.48
N ASP A 450 -6.14 -2.08 30.40
CA ASP A 450 -6.31 -1.02 31.41
C ASP A 450 -5.13 -1.02 32.39
N VAL A 451 -4.61 -2.19 32.81
CA VAL A 451 -3.42 -2.29 33.67
C VAL A 451 -2.21 -1.60 33.04
N LEU A 452 -1.91 -1.91 31.76
CA LEU A 452 -0.79 -1.31 31.04
C LEU A 452 -0.96 0.20 30.85
N ASN A 453 -2.15 0.65 30.45
CA ASN A 453 -2.38 2.08 30.21
C ASN A 453 -2.34 2.90 31.52
N VAL A 454 -2.85 2.37 32.63
CA VAL A 454 -2.79 3.04 33.95
C VAL A 454 -1.38 3.07 34.53
N ALA A 455 -0.62 1.97 34.43
CA ALA A 455 0.73 1.92 35.00
C ALA A 455 1.79 2.63 34.16
N CYS A 456 1.65 2.66 32.83
CA CYS A 456 2.66 3.22 31.92
C CYS A 456 2.35 4.64 31.42
N TYR A 457 1.22 5.25 31.80
CA TYR A 457 0.63 6.47 31.21
C TYR A 457 1.62 7.56 30.75
N ASP A 458 2.52 8.01 31.63
CA ASP A 458 3.50 9.08 31.33
C ASP A 458 4.58 8.65 30.32
N GLY A 459 4.79 7.34 30.19
CA GLY A 459 5.76 6.67 29.33
C GLY A 459 5.15 5.84 28.20
N ILE A 460 4.00 6.25 27.64
CA ILE A 460 3.44 5.66 26.41
C ILE A 460 3.85 6.50 25.19
N LEU A 461 4.34 5.83 24.15
CA LEU A 461 4.56 6.40 22.82
C LEU A 461 3.47 5.92 21.84
N SER A 462 2.94 6.83 21.02
CA SER A 462 2.00 6.44 19.96
C SER A 462 2.72 5.88 18.73
N LEU A 463 2.18 4.81 18.17
CA LEU A 463 2.61 4.23 16.90
C LEU A 463 1.66 4.62 15.76
N PRO A 464 2.18 4.84 14.53
CA PRO A 464 1.35 5.02 13.34
C PRO A 464 0.33 3.89 13.14
N PHE A 465 -0.91 4.24 12.78
CA PHE A 465 -2.06 3.30 12.74
C PHE A 465 -1.79 1.99 11.96
N ARG A 466 -1.00 2.07 10.89
CA ARG A 466 -0.61 0.91 10.05
C ARG A 466 0.12 -0.22 10.79
N PHE A 467 0.67 0.03 11.99
CA PHE A 467 1.29 -0.99 12.83
C PHE A 467 0.29 -1.82 13.66
N ASN A 468 -1.00 -1.48 13.69
CA ASN A 468 -2.04 -2.26 14.37
C ASN A 468 -3.43 -1.88 13.78
N VAL A 469 -3.68 -2.32 12.55
CA VAL A 469 -4.95 -2.05 11.85
C VAL A 469 -6.04 -2.96 12.42
N MET A 470 -6.74 -2.45 13.44
CA MET A 470 -7.80 -3.17 14.15
C MET A 470 -9.08 -3.25 13.31
N THR A 471 -9.53 -4.45 12.94
CA THR A 471 -10.72 -4.63 12.09
C THR A 471 -12.02 -4.09 12.69
N LYS A 472 -12.09 -3.96 14.02
CA LYS A 472 -13.23 -3.34 14.73
C LYS A 472 -13.45 -1.86 14.36
N TYR A 473 -12.44 -1.20 13.76
CA TYR A 473 -12.53 0.17 13.25
C TYR A 473 -12.69 0.23 11.72
N LEU A 474 -13.08 -0.85 11.04
CA LEU A 474 -13.27 -0.87 9.59
C LEU A 474 -14.76 -0.90 9.23
N PRO A 475 -15.40 0.27 9.04
CA PRO A 475 -16.70 0.35 8.38
C PRO A 475 -16.57 0.20 6.86
N GLN A 476 -17.69 0.08 6.16
CA GLN A 476 -17.70 -0.22 4.72
C GLN A 476 -17.26 0.96 3.82
N ASN A 477 -17.08 2.16 4.38
CA ASN A 477 -16.57 3.34 3.67
C ASN A 477 -15.79 4.28 4.62
N PHE A 478 -14.94 5.13 4.04
CA PHE A 478 -14.09 6.06 4.78
C PHE A 478 -14.88 7.11 5.60
N ASN A 479 -16.01 7.60 5.07
CA ASN A 479 -16.80 8.63 5.74
C ASN A 479 -17.49 8.12 7.02
N GLU A 480 -17.82 6.84 7.11
CA GLU A 480 -18.23 6.19 8.36
C GLU A 480 -17.08 6.09 9.36
N PHE A 481 -15.85 5.78 8.91
CA PHE A 481 -14.66 5.69 9.78
C PHE A 481 -14.31 7.07 10.35
N TRP A 482 -14.11 8.04 9.47
CA TRP A 482 -13.85 9.42 9.83
C TRP A 482 -15.05 10.07 10.54
N GLY A 483 -16.26 9.51 10.42
CA GLY A 483 -17.43 9.91 11.18
C GLY A 483 -17.27 9.76 12.70
N TRP A 484 -16.42 8.85 13.17
CA TRP A 484 -16.23 8.57 14.60
C TRP A 484 -15.27 9.58 15.24
N THR A 485 -15.72 10.28 16.29
CA THR A 485 -14.93 11.29 17.00
C THR A 485 -13.57 10.77 17.47
N GLY A 486 -13.54 9.60 18.11
CA GLY A 486 -12.30 9.02 18.63
C GLY A 486 -11.31 8.57 17.56
N VAL A 487 -11.77 8.37 16.32
CA VAL A 487 -10.90 8.12 15.16
C VAL A 487 -10.26 9.43 14.70
N LYS A 488 -11.05 10.49 14.51
CA LYS A 488 -10.58 11.84 14.14
C LYS A 488 -9.55 12.41 15.13
N GLU A 489 -9.73 12.13 16.42
CA GLU A 489 -8.84 12.58 17.50
C GLU A 489 -7.60 11.68 17.68
N SER A 490 -7.59 10.50 17.05
CA SER A 490 -6.48 9.54 17.10
C SER A 490 -5.54 9.60 15.91
N TYR A 491 -6.06 9.87 14.71
CA TYR A 491 -5.34 9.65 13.45
C TYR A 491 -5.58 10.77 12.45
N SER A 492 -4.62 10.98 11.55
CA SER A 492 -4.78 11.79 10.33
C SER A 492 -5.40 11.00 9.17
N LYS A 493 -5.92 11.71 8.15
CA LYS A 493 -6.39 11.09 6.89
C LYS A 493 -5.24 10.33 6.19
N ASP A 494 -4.05 10.94 6.13
CA ASP A 494 -2.84 10.33 5.58
C ASP A 494 -2.45 9.02 6.27
N GLU A 495 -2.54 8.94 7.61
CA GLU A 495 -2.26 7.69 8.35
C GLU A 495 -3.28 6.60 8.06
N TRP A 496 -4.56 6.96 7.88
CA TRP A 496 -5.59 6.01 7.45
C TRP A 496 -5.31 5.48 6.04
N GLU A 497 -5.04 6.35 5.08
CA GLU A 497 -4.75 5.97 3.70
C GLU A 497 -3.49 5.07 3.64
N GLN A 498 -2.45 5.38 4.41
CA GLN A 498 -1.27 4.52 4.56
C GLN A 498 -1.60 3.17 5.22
N ALA A 499 -2.48 3.15 6.23
CA ALA A 499 -2.89 1.93 6.90
C ALA A 499 -3.75 1.01 6.01
N MET A 500 -4.63 1.57 5.18
CA MET A 500 -5.48 0.78 4.26
C MET A 500 -4.73 0.31 3.02
N SER A 501 -3.91 1.18 2.42
CA SER A 501 -3.12 0.85 1.23
C SER A 501 -1.91 -0.05 1.52
N SER A 502 -1.38 0.03 2.74
CA SER A 502 -0.06 -0.48 3.10
C SER A 502 0.04 -0.89 4.59
N PRO A 503 -0.87 -1.74 5.10
CA PRO A 503 -0.81 -2.22 6.48
C PRO A 503 0.53 -2.94 6.74
N VAL A 504 1.01 -2.86 7.97
CA VAL A 504 2.15 -3.66 8.48
C VAL A 504 1.60 -4.83 9.28
N ILE A 505 0.60 -4.57 10.14
CA ILE A 505 -0.13 -5.60 10.90
C ILE A 505 -1.63 -5.32 10.78
N ILE A 506 -2.40 -6.37 10.48
CA ILE A 506 -3.87 -6.38 10.49
C ILE A 506 -4.31 -7.22 11.69
N HIS A 507 -4.99 -6.60 12.64
CA HIS A 507 -5.40 -7.22 13.90
C HIS A 507 -6.91 -7.43 13.91
N TYR A 508 -7.37 -8.68 14.01
CA TYR A 508 -8.79 -9.04 13.98
C TYR A 508 -9.46 -8.80 15.34
N ALA A 509 -9.27 -7.61 15.92
CA ALA A 509 -9.63 -7.18 17.28
C ALA A 509 -11.14 -7.03 17.55
N ASP A 510 -11.99 -7.83 16.90
CA ASP A 510 -13.45 -7.85 17.02
C ASP A 510 -13.95 -9.28 17.37
N LYS A 511 -15.24 -9.41 17.66
CA LYS A 511 -15.94 -10.69 17.83
C LYS A 511 -16.01 -11.48 16.52
N ARG A 512 -15.99 -10.79 15.37
CA ARG A 512 -15.88 -11.39 14.03
C ARG A 512 -14.41 -11.74 13.75
N LYS A 513 -14.13 -13.05 13.68
CA LYS A 513 -12.81 -13.60 13.38
C LYS A 513 -12.84 -14.29 12.01
N PRO A 514 -11.79 -14.21 11.17
CA PRO A 514 -11.81 -14.75 9.81
C PRO A 514 -11.96 -16.28 9.72
N TRP A 515 -11.59 -17.02 10.77
CA TRP A 515 -11.83 -18.48 10.91
C TRP A 515 -13.21 -18.85 11.47
N LYS A 516 -14.08 -17.87 11.74
CA LYS A 516 -15.49 -18.05 12.12
C LYS A 516 -16.43 -17.43 11.07
N ASP A 517 -15.99 -16.32 10.46
CA ASP A 517 -16.73 -15.58 9.44
C ASP A 517 -15.77 -15.11 8.34
N ALA A 518 -15.78 -15.81 7.21
CA ALA A 518 -14.99 -15.47 6.01
C ALA A 518 -15.55 -14.27 5.22
N SER A 519 -16.48 -13.49 5.78
CA SER A 519 -16.88 -12.16 5.30
C SER A 519 -16.32 -11.01 6.15
N THR A 520 -15.54 -11.32 7.20
CA THR A 520 -14.78 -10.33 7.98
C THR A 520 -13.80 -9.57 7.08
N ASP A 521 -13.62 -8.28 7.34
CA ASP A 521 -12.64 -7.44 6.65
C ASP A 521 -11.23 -8.05 6.72
N PHE A 522 -10.51 -8.01 5.59
CA PHE A 522 -9.21 -8.68 5.38
C PHE A 522 -9.17 -10.21 5.59
N ALA A 523 -10.31 -10.91 5.68
CA ALA A 523 -10.32 -12.36 5.84
C ALA A 523 -9.56 -13.11 4.72
N ASP A 524 -9.47 -12.55 3.51
CA ASP A 524 -8.66 -13.07 2.41
C ASP A 524 -7.17 -13.18 2.78
N ARG A 525 -6.64 -12.22 3.55
CA ARG A 525 -5.25 -12.22 4.04
C ARG A 525 -5.02 -13.31 5.05
N TRP A 526 -5.91 -13.43 6.04
CA TRP A 526 -5.85 -14.52 7.02
C TRP A 526 -5.92 -15.89 6.34
N TRP A 527 -6.85 -16.09 5.41
CA TRP A 527 -7.01 -17.36 4.71
C TRP A 527 -5.84 -17.70 3.77
N HIS A 528 -5.12 -16.70 3.25
CA HIS A 528 -3.87 -16.95 2.53
C HIS A 528 -2.79 -17.52 3.44
N TYR A 529 -2.47 -16.85 4.56
CA TYR A 529 -1.45 -17.35 5.49
C TYR A 529 -1.88 -18.68 6.15
N ALA A 530 -3.18 -18.88 6.37
CA ALA A 530 -3.70 -20.17 6.83
C ALA A 530 -3.40 -21.31 5.84
N ALA A 531 -3.45 -21.06 4.53
CA ALA A 531 -3.12 -22.05 3.50
C ALA A 531 -1.62 -22.39 3.42
N LEU A 532 -0.75 -21.43 3.79
CA LEU A 532 0.70 -21.64 3.90
C LEU A 532 1.12 -22.32 5.21
N SER A 533 0.31 -22.19 6.27
CA SER A 533 0.63 -22.70 7.60
C SER A 533 0.73 -24.24 7.68
N PRO A 534 1.54 -24.80 8.62
CA PRO A 534 1.65 -26.24 8.84
C PRO A 534 0.34 -26.89 9.35
N VAL A 535 -0.67 -26.10 9.74
CA VAL A 535 -1.97 -26.55 10.27
C VAL A 535 -3.14 -26.32 9.29
N ARG A 536 -2.85 -25.98 8.02
CA ARG A 536 -3.86 -25.62 6.99
C ARG A 536 -5.02 -26.61 6.86
N ASP A 537 -4.73 -27.91 6.96
CA ASP A 537 -5.72 -28.98 6.76
C ASP A 537 -6.68 -29.04 7.96
N GLU A 538 -6.17 -28.79 9.18
CA GLU A 538 -6.97 -28.73 10.41
C GLU A 538 -7.79 -27.46 10.55
N ILE A 539 -7.33 -26.34 10.00
CA ILE A 539 -8.10 -25.10 9.88
C ILE A 539 -9.27 -25.34 8.92
N SER A 540 -8.98 -25.90 7.75
CA SER A 540 -9.97 -26.20 6.71
C SER A 540 -11.04 -27.19 7.20
N ALA A 541 -10.63 -28.26 7.88
CA ALA A 541 -11.54 -29.25 8.46
C ALA A 541 -12.43 -28.65 9.58
N ALA A 542 -11.85 -27.83 10.47
CA ALA A 542 -12.62 -27.18 11.54
C ALA A 542 -13.66 -26.20 11.00
N TYR A 543 -13.29 -25.37 10.03
CA TYR A 543 -14.20 -24.42 9.39
C TYR A 543 -15.34 -25.13 8.65
N LEU A 544 -15.05 -26.23 7.93
CA LEU A 544 -16.06 -27.07 7.31
C LEU A 544 -17.05 -27.67 8.34
N ALA A 545 -16.53 -28.17 9.46
CA ALA A 545 -17.35 -28.77 10.50
C ALA A 545 -18.31 -27.76 11.14
N ASP A 546 -17.84 -26.55 11.47
CA ASP A 546 -18.65 -25.50 12.08
C ASP A 546 -19.75 -24.97 11.12
N ALA A 547 -19.37 -24.69 9.86
CA ALA A 547 -20.31 -24.27 8.81
C ALA A 547 -21.39 -25.32 8.55
N MET A 548 -21.04 -26.61 8.60
CA MET A 548 -21.99 -27.71 8.47
C MET A 548 -22.87 -27.88 9.72
N SER A 549 -22.32 -27.73 10.93
CA SER A 549 -23.06 -27.87 12.19
C SER A 549 -24.16 -26.82 12.31
N THR A 550 -23.77 -25.54 12.22
CA THR A 550 -24.69 -24.37 12.33
C THR A 550 -25.84 -24.44 11.34
N SER A 551 -25.57 -24.93 10.12
CA SER A 551 -26.57 -25.10 9.08
C SER A 551 -27.49 -26.30 9.35
N THR A 552 -26.93 -27.42 9.84
CA THR A 552 -27.69 -28.64 10.16
C THR A 552 -28.66 -28.42 11.31
N GLU A 553 -28.23 -27.76 12.40
CA GLU A 553 -29.10 -27.45 13.54
C GLU A 553 -30.31 -26.58 13.13
N ARG A 554 -30.07 -25.56 12.29
CA ARG A 554 -31.13 -24.70 11.75
C ARG A 554 -32.10 -25.48 10.88
N ILE A 555 -31.61 -26.39 10.02
CA ILE A 555 -32.46 -27.26 9.20
C ILE A 555 -33.30 -28.20 10.09
N VAL A 556 -32.70 -28.80 11.13
CA VAL A 556 -33.41 -29.67 12.09
C VAL A 556 -34.51 -28.89 12.81
N ARG A 557 -34.23 -27.66 13.28
CA ARG A 557 -35.22 -26.78 13.90
C ARG A 557 -36.39 -26.47 12.96
N TYR A 558 -36.12 -25.97 11.75
CA TYR A 558 -37.17 -25.67 10.77
C TYR A 558 -37.97 -26.91 10.36
N ARG A 559 -37.36 -28.10 10.32
CA ARG A 559 -38.05 -29.38 10.08
C ARG A 559 -38.94 -29.77 11.28
N GLY A 560 -38.51 -29.50 12.51
CA GLY A 560 -39.33 -29.66 13.72
C GLY A 560 -40.55 -28.74 13.73
N ASP A 561 -40.35 -27.44 13.52
CA ASP A 561 -41.42 -26.43 13.43
C ASP A 561 -42.42 -26.79 12.32
N LEU A 562 -41.92 -27.28 11.17
CA LEU A 562 -42.74 -27.76 10.06
C LEU A 562 -43.56 -29.01 10.39
N VAL A 563 -43.11 -29.87 11.30
CA VAL A 563 -43.89 -31.04 11.79
C VAL A 563 -45.00 -30.57 12.72
N GLU A 564 -44.72 -29.66 13.66
CA GLU A 564 -45.76 -29.13 14.55
C GLU A 564 -46.79 -28.28 13.81
N ALA A 565 -46.39 -27.42 12.87
CA ALA A 565 -47.33 -26.66 12.05
C ALA A 565 -48.26 -27.58 11.22
N ARG A 566 -47.76 -28.72 10.72
CA ARG A 566 -48.59 -29.75 10.06
C ARG A 566 -49.53 -30.47 11.04
N ARG A 567 -49.10 -30.73 12.28
CA ARG A 567 -49.94 -31.34 13.33
C ARG A 567 -51.06 -30.38 13.75
N ALA A 568 -50.74 -29.12 13.99
CA ALA A 568 -51.69 -28.05 14.28
C ALA A 568 -52.72 -27.90 13.14
N ARG A 569 -52.26 -27.85 11.89
CA ARG A 569 -53.15 -27.79 10.71
C ARG A 569 -54.11 -28.98 10.66
N ARG A 570 -53.63 -30.21 10.84
CA ARG A 570 -54.49 -31.41 10.86
C ARG A 570 -55.54 -31.36 11.98
N ARG A 571 -55.17 -30.88 13.17
CA ARG A 571 -56.14 -30.69 14.28
C ARG A 571 -57.23 -29.68 13.91
N ALA A 572 -56.87 -28.57 13.25
CA ALA A 572 -57.85 -27.59 12.75
C ALA A 572 -58.74 -28.17 11.63
N GLU A 573 -58.18 -28.93 10.69
CA GLU A 573 -58.94 -29.64 9.65
C GLU A 573 -59.92 -30.67 10.27
N ASP A 574 -59.47 -31.46 11.25
CA ASP A 574 -60.32 -32.44 11.94
C ASP A 574 -61.37 -31.79 12.86
N GLN A 575 -61.10 -30.62 13.44
CA GLN A 575 -62.12 -29.80 14.12
C GLN A 575 -63.16 -29.28 13.12
N SER A 576 -62.74 -28.73 11.98
CA SER A 576 -63.68 -28.28 10.93
C SER A 576 -64.55 -29.43 10.41
N ARG A 577 -64.03 -30.67 10.35
CA ARG A 577 -64.83 -31.84 9.94
C ARG A 577 -65.85 -32.31 10.99
N LYS A 578 -65.69 -31.93 12.26
CA LYS A 578 -66.59 -32.30 13.36
C LYS A 578 -67.61 -31.20 13.68
N ALA A 579 -67.24 -29.94 13.50
CA ALA A 579 -68.14 -28.79 13.59
C ALA A 579 -69.00 -28.70 12.32
N GLY A 580 -70.16 -29.38 12.29
CA GLY A 580 -71.17 -29.15 11.25
C GLY A 580 -71.59 -27.67 11.23
N GLU A 581 -71.95 -27.15 10.05
CA GLU A 581 -72.17 -25.73 9.70
C GLU A 581 -72.54 -24.78 10.87
N THR A 582 -71.52 -24.28 11.56
CA THR A 582 -71.59 -23.41 12.74
C THR A 582 -70.48 -22.37 12.67
N ALA A 583 -70.50 -21.34 13.53
CA ALA A 583 -69.43 -20.32 13.54
C ALA A 583 -68.03 -20.91 13.76
N GLU A 584 -67.91 -21.94 14.61
CA GLU A 584 -66.66 -22.66 14.87
C GLU A 584 -66.07 -23.33 13.62
N TYR A 585 -66.89 -23.68 12.62
CA TYR A 585 -66.44 -24.20 11.34
C TYR A 585 -65.60 -23.16 10.57
N GLN A 586 -66.06 -21.91 10.53
CA GLN A 586 -65.38 -20.86 9.76
C GLN A 586 -64.04 -20.47 10.39
N ASP A 587 -63.97 -20.39 11.72
CA ASP A 587 -62.71 -20.13 12.43
C ASP A 587 -61.70 -21.28 12.27
N ALA A 588 -62.15 -22.54 12.33
CA ALA A 588 -61.29 -23.71 12.10
C ALA A 588 -60.75 -23.75 10.65
N VAL A 589 -61.56 -23.37 9.66
CA VAL A 589 -61.13 -23.25 8.25
C VAL A 589 -60.13 -22.11 8.08
N LEU A 590 -60.37 -20.93 8.66
CA LEU A 590 -59.44 -19.79 8.62
C LEU A 590 -58.09 -20.12 9.29
N ALA A 591 -58.12 -20.81 10.44
CA ALA A 591 -56.92 -21.29 11.12
C ALA A 591 -56.13 -22.29 10.24
N SER A 592 -56.80 -23.24 9.60
CA SER A 592 -56.16 -24.19 8.67
C SER A 592 -55.49 -23.48 7.48
N VAL A 593 -56.15 -22.49 6.87
CA VAL A 593 -55.60 -21.71 5.74
C VAL A 593 -54.39 -20.87 6.17
N ARG A 594 -54.40 -20.31 7.39
CA ARG A 594 -53.24 -19.59 7.96
C ARG A 594 -52.05 -20.54 8.17
N LEU A 595 -52.28 -21.67 8.83
CA LEU A 595 -51.25 -22.70 9.08
C LEU A 595 -50.73 -23.33 7.77
N GLU A 596 -51.55 -23.39 6.72
CA GLU A 596 -51.08 -23.80 5.39
C GLU A 596 -50.07 -22.83 4.77
N ARG A 597 -50.24 -21.52 4.94
CA ARG A 597 -49.24 -20.52 4.48
C ARG A 597 -47.92 -20.68 5.24
N GLU A 598 -48.00 -20.87 6.54
CA GLU A 598 -46.84 -21.10 7.42
C GLU A 598 -46.08 -22.39 7.05
N VAL A 599 -46.80 -23.50 6.84
CA VAL A 599 -46.23 -24.77 6.33
C VAL A 599 -45.55 -24.60 4.96
N ARG A 600 -46.04 -23.70 4.08
CA ARG A 600 -45.40 -23.40 2.79
C ARG A 600 -44.14 -22.54 2.96
N GLN A 601 -44.14 -21.56 3.86
CA GLN A 601 -42.96 -20.75 4.19
C GLN A 601 -41.84 -21.61 4.80
N LEU A 602 -42.16 -22.45 5.79
CA LEU A 602 -41.19 -23.36 6.41
C LEU A 602 -40.63 -24.40 5.41
N LYS A 603 -41.47 -24.95 4.51
CA LYS A 603 -41.00 -25.82 3.41
C LYS A 603 -40.00 -25.12 2.49
N ARG A 604 -40.18 -23.82 2.24
CA ARG A 604 -39.27 -23.03 1.41
C ARG A 604 -37.97 -22.74 2.16
N ALA A 605 -38.04 -22.30 3.41
CA ALA A 605 -36.87 -22.06 4.25
C ALA A 605 -35.97 -23.32 4.41
N VAL A 606 -36.56 -24.50 4.61
CA VAL A 606 -35.81 -25.77 4.63
C VAL A 606 -35.13 -26.04 3.29
N ARG A 607 -35.84 -25.89 2.16
CA ARG A 607 -35.29 -26.16 0.82
C ARG A 607 -34.18 -25.19 0.42
N ASP A 608 -34.37 -23.91 0.71
CA ASP A 608 -33.40 -22.86 0.37
C ASP A 608 -32.12 -23.05 1.21
N ARG A 609 -32.24 -23.45 2.50
CA ARG A 609 -31.09 -23.78 3.36
C ARG A 609 -30.44 -25.15 3.05
N ASP A 610 -31.20 -26.16 2.65
CA ASP A 610 -30.67 -27.44 2.15
C ASP A 610 -29.81 -27.22 0.87
N ARG A 611 -30.19 -26.26 0.02
CA ARG A 611 -29.40 -25.84 -1.16
C ARG A 611 -28.15 -25.05 -0.76
N GLU A 612 -28.28 -24.08 0.15
CA GLU A 612 -27.15 -23.30 0.69
C GLU A 612 -26.07 -24.18 1.35
N LEU A 613 -26.48 -25.29 2.00
CA LEU A 613 -25.56 -26.31 2.55
C LEU A 613 -24.75 -27.02 1.45
N ALA A 614 -25.39 -27.35 0.33
CA ALA A 614 -24.72 -27.97 -0.82
C ALA A 614 -23.77 -27.00 -1.52
N ASP A 615 -24.18 -25.75 -1.71
CA ASP A 615 -23.35 -24.69 -2.29
C ASP A 615 -22.15 -24.36 -1.39
N THR A 616 -22.34 -24.37 -0.05
CA THR A 616 -21.26 -24.15 0.92
C THR A 616 -20.16 -25.21 0.80
N ARG A 617 -20.52 -26.49 0.68
CA ARG A 617 -19.57 -27.60 0.47
C ARG A 617 -18.74 -27.43 -0.80
N GLY A 618 -19.35 -26.96 -1.89
CA GLY A 618 -18.63 -26.59 -3.11
C GLY A 618 -17.72 -25.37 -2.91
N SER A 619 -18.22 -24.34 -2.22
CA SER A 619 -17.50 -23.06 -2.05
C SER A 619 -16.24 -23.17 -1.18
N VAL A 620 -16.21 -24.05 -0.17
CA VAL A 620 -15.04 -24.17 0.72
C VAL A 620 -13.92 -24.98 0.05
N SER A 621 -14.25 -26.04 -0.70
CA SER A 621 -13.31 -26.69 -1.62
C SER A 621 -12.70 -25.69 -2.61
N PHE A 622 -13.52 -24.79 -3.16
CA PHE A 622 -13.08 -23.74 -4.06
C PHE A 622 -12.26 -22.63 -3.38
N LYS A 623 -12.61 -22.21 -2.16
CA LYS A 623 -11.89 -21.16 -1.41
C LYS A 623 -10.55 -21.64 -0.88
N VAL A 624 -10.48 -22.81 -0.25
CA VAL A 624 -9.22 -23.36 0.30
C VAL A 624 -8.23 -23.65 -0.82
N GLY A 625 -8.68 -24.29 -1.91
CA GLY A 625 -7.83 -24.58 -3.06
C GLY A 625 -7.32 -23.33 -3.80
N ARG A 626 -8.12 -22.25 -3.84
CA ARG A 626 -7.76 -21.00 -4.53
C ARG A 626 -6.98 -20.02 -3.66
N ALA A 627 -7.14 -20.04 -2.33
CA ALA A 627 -6.32 -19.23 -1.42
C ALA A 627 -4.84 -19.68 -1.42
N ALA A 628 -4.60 -21.00 -1.55
CA ALA A 628 -3.27 -21.59 -1.69
C ALA A 628 -2.56 -21.29 -3.02
N THR A 629 -3.31 -20.86 -4.05
CA THR A 629 -2.76 -20.52 -5.38
C THR A 629 -2.89 -19.06 -5.74
N MET A 630 -3.64 -18.25 -4.98
CA MET A 630 -3.66 -16.80 -5.14
C MET A 630 -2.29 -16.22 -4.75
N PRO A 631 -1.54 -15.60 -5.68
CA PRO A 631 -0.46 -14.73 -5.26
C PRO A 631 -1.11 -13.58 -4.47
N LEU A 632 -0.71 -13.41 -3.21
CA LEU A 632 -0.91 -12.14 -2.55
C LEU A 632 -0.37 -11.06 -3.49
N ARG A 633 -1.08 -9.93 -3.55
CA ARG A 633 -0.40 -8.70 -3.92
C ARG A 633 0.64 -8.47 -2.81
N LYS A 634 1.87 -8.96 -2.99
CA LYS A 634 3.02 -8.13 -2.63
C LYS A 634 2.68 -6.76 -3.18
N VAL A 635 2.72 -5.73 -2.34
CA VAL A 635 2.62 -4.36 -2.81
C VAL A 635 3.85 -4.16 -3.69
N ARG A 636 3.70 -4.47 -4.99
CA ARG A 636 4.54 -3.93 -6.04
C ARG A 636 4.47 -2.42 -5.83
N ASP A 637 5.60 -1.80 -5.52
CA ASP A 637 5.81 -0.41 -5.88
C ASP A 637 5.32 -0.22 -7.32
N GLY A 638 4.37 0.69 -7.50
CA GLY A 638 3.16 0.43 -8.28
C GLY A 638 3.35 -0.19 -9.67
N LYS A 639 2.65 -1.30 -9.96
CA LYS A 639 2.22 -1.73 -11.32
C LYS A 639 1.26 -2.94 -11.31
N ARG A 640 0.00 -2.70 -11.71
CA ARG A 640 -0.93 -3.72 -12.22
C ARG A 640 -1.52 -3.30 -13.56
N ARG A 641 -1.78 -4.29 -14.42
CA ARG A 641 -2.66 -4.25 -15.61
C ARG A 641 -3.24 -5.65 -15.81
N ALA A 642 -4.43 -5.74 -16.40
CA ALA A 642 -5.05 -7.00 -16.82
C ALA A 642 -6.02 -6.77 -17.99
N GLY A 643 -6.29 -7.81 -18.79
CA GLY A 643 -7.27 -7.88 -19.91
C GLY A 643 -6.82 -7.17 -21.20
N GLU A 644 -6.59 -7.79 -22.37
CA GLU A 644 -7.27 -8.86 -23.16
C GLU A 644 -8.44 -8.39 -24.05
N GLU A 645 -8.26 -8.44 -25.39
CA GLU A 645 -9.01 -9.25 -26.38
C GLU A 645 -8.73 -8.76 -27.85
N ALA A 646 -9.03 -9.59 -28.86
CA ALA A 646 -8.77 -9.39 -30.31
C ALA A 646 -10.10 -9.31 -31.12
N PRO A 647 -10.21 -9.15 -32.48
CA PRO A 647 -9.44 -9.72 -33.62
C PRO A 647 -9.04 -8.65 -34.71
N ALA A 648 -9.00 -8.89 -36.04
CA ALA A 648 -8.00 -9.62 -36.85
C ALA A 648 -8.00 -9.12 -38.34
N ALA A 649 -7.39 -9.87 -39.30
CA ALA A 649 -7.27 -9.66 -40.76
C ALA A 649 -6.35 -8.49 -41.24
N GLU A 650 -5.18 -8.71 -41.86
CA GLU A 650 -4.85 -9.14 -43.26
C GLU A 650 -5.00 -8.02 -44.32
N GLN A 651 -4.14 -7.80 -45.35
CA GLN A 651 -3.08 -8.63 -45.98
C GLN A 651 -2.09 -7.77 -46.84
N SER A 652 -0.81 -8.20 -47.03
CA SER A 652 0.12 -7.84 -48.16
C SER A 652 0.54 -6.35 -48.37
N ALA A 653 1.44 -5.93 -49.29
CA ALA A 653 2.80 -6.38 -49.68
C ALA A 653 3.55 -5.20 -50.38
N ARG A 654 4.69 -4.70 -49.86
CA ARG A 654 6.10 -4.86 -50.35
C ARG A 654 6.60 -3.91 -51.46
N VAL A 655 7.91 -3.63 -51.35
CA VAL A 655 8.90 -3.11 -52.33
C VAL A 655 9.26 -1.61 -52.22
N ASN A 656 10.57 -1.38 -52.32
CA ASN A 656 11.42 -0.20 -52.08
C ASN A 656 12.26 0.02 -53.40
N PRO A 657 13.29 0.89 -53.57
CA PRO A 657 13.82 1.98 -52.72
C PRO A 657 14.35 3.23 -53.52
N THR A 658 15.21 4.03 -52.85
CA THR A 658 16.42 4.77 -53.36
C THR A 658 16.37 6.18 -54.01
N ALA A 659 16.80 7.17 -53.21
CA ALA A 659 18.07 7.95 -53.31
C ALA A 659 18.26 9.13 -54.31
N GLY A 660 18.83 10.25 -53.79
CA GLY A 660 19.65 11.22 -54.55
C GLY A 660 19.38 12.73 -54.29
N GLY A 661 20.36 13.47 -53.73
CA GLY A 661 20.46 14.96 -53.81
C GLY A 661 21.58 15.38 -54.77
N PRO A 662 22.24 16.58 -54.66
CA PRO A 662 21.96 17.81 -53.88
C PRO A 662 22.12 19.14 -54.71
N GLY A 663 21.98 20.35 -54.09
CA GLY A 663 22.78 21.54 -54.52
C GLY A 663 22.14 22.96 -54.64
N ALA A 664 22.57 23.86 -53.73
CA ALA A 664 22.81 25.32 -53.88
C ALA A 664 21.67 26.38 -54.10
N ARG A 665 21.90 27.58 -53.52
CA ARG A 665 21.07 28.83 -53.48
C ARG A 665 21.66 29.93 -54.40
N PRO A 666 21.30 31.25 -54.36
CA PRO A 666 20.09 31.98 -53.88
C PRO A 666 19.52 33.04 -54.88
N ALA A 667 18.30 33.59 -54.63
CA ALA A 667 18.01 35.05 -54.56
C ALA A 667 16.51 35.44 -54.59
N GLY A 668 16.03 36.10 -53.53
CA GLY A 668 15.23 37.34 -53.59
C GLY A 668 13.79 37.37 -54.15
N LYS A 669 12.81 37.37 -53.23
CA LYS A 669 11.45 37.98 -53.30
C LYS A 669 10.49 37.53 -54.42
N ASP A 670 9.45 36.80 -54.02
CA ASP A 670 8.11 37.38 -53.85
C ASP A 670 7.25 36.49 -52.94
N LEU A 671 6.32 37.10 -52.19
CA LEU A 671 5.54 36.42 -51.15
C LEU A 671 4.20 35.92 -51.72
N GLU A 672 4.27 34.90 -52.57
CA GLU A 672 3.09 34.08 -52.87
C GLU A 672 2.96 32.97 -51.82
N LEU A 673 1.81 32.91 -51.15
CA LEU A 673 1.37 31.73 -50.40
C LEU A 673 1.14 30.58 -51.38
N ARG A 674 2.21 29.91 -51.79
CA ARG A 674 2.09 28.56 -52.35
C ARG A 674 1.50 27.67 -51.26
N PRO A 675 0.47 26.85 -51.56
CA PRO A 675 0.10 25.79 -50.64
C PRO A 675 1.36 24.96 -50.35
N MET A 676 1.58 24.62 -49.08
CA MET A 676 2.58 23.62 -48.76
C MET A 676 2.30 22.37 -49.62
N PRO A 677 3.35 21.70 -50.15
CA PRO A 677 3.14 20.48 -50.90
C PRO A 677 2.29 19.54 -50.06
N ALA A 678 1.24 18.96 -50.66
CA ALA A 678 0.36 18.03 -49.98
C ALA A 678 1.23 17.05 -49.17
N ALA A 679 1.01 17.03 -47.85
CA ALA A 679 1.83 16.24 -46.95
C ALA A 679 1.91 14.81 -47.52
N PRO A 680 3.10 14.18 -47.55
CA PRO A 680 3.19 12.81 -48.03
C PRO A 680 2.16 11.98 -47.27
N GLU A 681 1.24 11.33 -48.01
CA GLU A 681 0.10 10.60 -47.43
C GLU A 681 0.58 9.87 -46.17
N PRO A 682 -0.08 10.07 -45.01
CA PRO A 682 0.49 9.73 -43.72
C PRO A 682 0.96 8.28 -43.75
N ALA A 683 2.28 8.11 -43.85
CA ALA A 683 2.89 6.79 -43.96
C ALA A 683 2.59 6.08 -42.67
N ASP A 684 1.57 5.21 -42.71
CA ASP A 684 0.82 4.71 -41.57
C ASP A 684 1.75 4.04 -40.54
N GLN A 685 2.27 4.84 -39.60
CA GLN A 685 3.12 4.37 -38.51
C GLN A 685 2.30 3.62 -37.45
N SER A 686 0.97 3.81 -37.42
CA SER A 686 0.05 2.88 -36.75
C SER A 686 0.11 1.50 -37.43
N GLY A 687 0.19 1.50 -38.77
CA GLY A 687 0.29 0.35 -39.67
C GLY A 687 1.62 -0.38 -39.62
N GLY A 688 2.74 0.30 -39.39
CA GLY A 688 4.03 -0.35 -39.20
C GLY A 688 4.00 -1.31 -38.01
N ILE A 689 3.49 -0.82 -36.87
CA ILE A 689 3.33 -1.61 -35.64
C ILE A 689 2.18 -2.63 -35.81
N LYS A 690 1.03 -2.25 -36.38
CA LYS A 690 -0.08 -3.19 -36.67
C LYS A 690 0.32 -4.31 -37.65
N ARG A 691 1.20 -4.08 -38.63
CA ARG A 691 1.67 -5.11 -39.59
C ARG A 691 2.74 -6.02 -38.99
N LEU A 692 3.55 -5.54 -38.05
CA LEU A 692 4.40 -6.38 -37.20
C LEU A 692 3.54 -7.26 -36.28
N TYR A 693 2.51 -6.70 -35.64
CA TYR A 693 1.49 -7.43 -34.88
C TYR A 693 0.76 -8.49 -35.72
N ALA A 694 0.33 -8.15 -36.93
CA ALA A 694 -0.43 -9.04 -37.81
C ALA A 694 0.40 -10.19 -38.39
N ARG A 695 1.72 -10.00 -38.59
CA ARG A 695 2.60 -11.07 -39.11
C ARG A 695 3.09 -12.07 -38.05
N ALA A 696 3.14 -11.68 -36.77
CA ALA A 696 3.57 -12.57 -35.70
C ALA A 696 2.48 -13.56 -35.22
N MET A 697 1.23 -13.37 -35.65
CA MET A 697 0.04 -14.03 -35.08
C MET A 697 -0.49 -15.31 -35.76
N PRO A 698 -0.36 -15.56 -37.08
CA PRO A 698 -1.03 -16.73 -37.69
C PRO A 698 -0.36 -18.08 -37.41
N ALA A 699 0.97 -18.14 -37.32
CA ALA A 699 1.71 -19.40 -37.17
C ALA A 699 1.63 -19.96 -35.74
N SER A 700 1.70 -19.11 -34.72
CA SER A 700 1.65 -19.49 -33.31
C SER A 700 0.22 -19.80 -32.84
N LYS A 701 -0.79 -19.02 -33.28
CA LYS A 701 -2.18 -19.26 -32.87
C LYS A 701 -2.77 -20.55 -33.42
N HIS A 702 -2.48 -20.97 -34.65
CA HIS A 702 -3.07 -22.21 -35.17
C HIS A 702 -2.52 -23.46 -34.48
N GLN A 703 -1.22 -23.47 -34.14
CA GLN A 703 -0.57 -24.56 -33.43
C GLN A 703 -0.95 -24.59 -31.94
N ALA A 704 -1.07 -23.42 -31.30
CA ALA A 704 -1.56 -23.33 -29.91
C ALA A 704 -3.05 -23.68 -29.80
N ALA A 705 -3.90 -23.20 -30.73
CA ALA A 705 -5.34 -23.46 -30.70
C ALA A 705 -5.68 -24.92 -31.02
N SER A 706 -4.98 -25.60 -31.95
CA SER A 706 -5.22 -27.04 -32.19
C SER A 706 -4.88 -27.86 -30.94
N THR A 707 -3.76 -27.54 -30.29
CA THR A 707 -3.31 -28.22 -29.07
C THR A 707 -4.25 -27.94 -27.90
N ALA A 708 -4.71 -26.69 -27.76
CA ALA A 708 -5.65 -26.29 -26.71
C ALA A 708 -7.06 -26.88 -26.92
N ASP A 709 -7.56 -27.01 -28.15
CA ASP A 709 -8.85 -27.67 -28.41
C ASP A 709 -8.79 -29.19 -28.26
N GLU A 710 -7.66 -29.82 -28.61
CA GLU A 710 -7.42 -31.23 -28.37
C GLU A 710 -7.31 -31.54 -26.86
N GLN A 711 -6.60 -30.69 -26.10
CA GLN A 711 -6.56 -30.76 -24.64
C GLN A 711 -7.91 -30.42 -23.99
N ARG A 712 -8.67 -29.42 -24.47
CA ARG A 712 -10.03 -29.14 -24.00
C ARG A 712 -10.99 -30.29 -24.29
N ARG A 713 -10.80 -31.04 -25.38
CA ARG A 713 -11.57 -32.28 -25.66
C ARG A 713 -11.18 -33.42 -24.71
N LEU A 714 -9.89 -33.59 -24.40
CA LEU A 714 -9.42 -34.53 -23.38
C LEU A 714 -9.98 -34.19 -21.99
N ILE A 715 -9.92 -32.93 -21.57
CA ILE A 715 -10.48 -32.43 -20.31
C ILE A 715 -12.01 -32.65 -20.27
N ARG A 716 -12.76 -32.28 -21.33
CA ARG A 716 -14.21 -32.56 -21.45
C ARG A 716 -14.57 -34.05 -21.61
N ARG A 717 -13.59 -34.93 -21.78
CA ARG A 717 -13.77 -36.39 -21.74
C ARG A 717 -13.57 -36.89 -20.32
N GLY A 718 -12.44 -36.54 -19.68
CA GLY A 718 -12.19 -36.83 -18.26
C GLY A 718 -13.28 -36.31 -17.33
N TYR A 719 -13.76 -35.06 -17.53
CA TYR A 719 -14.90 -34.54 -16.77
C TYR A 719 -16.18 -35.35 -16.97
N ARG A 720 -16.45 -35.90 -18.16
CA ARG A 720 -17.61 -36.76 -18.40
C ARG A 720 -17.45 -38.17 -17.84
N ASP A 721 -16.23 -38.69 -17.80
CA ASP A 721 -15.92 -39.96 -17.17
C ASP A 721 -16.04 -39.83 -15.63
N VAL A 722 -15.64 -38.70 -15.04
CA VAL A 722 -15.87 -38.34 -13.63
C VAL A 722 -17.36 -38.11 -13.33
N GLU A 723 -18.09 -37.42 -14.20
CA GLU A 723 -19.55 -37.19 -14.05
C GLU A 723 -20.34 -38.52 -14.15
N ALA A 724 -19.90 -39.45 -15.01
CA ALA A 724 -20.44 -40.82 -15.06
C ALA A 724 -20.15 -41.59 -13.76
N LYS A 725 -18.91 -41.54 -13.25
CA LYS A 725 -18.54 -42.10 -11.94
C LYS A 725 -19.35 -41.49 -10.79
N GLN A 726 -19.64 -40.18 -10.81
CA GLN A 726 -20.51 -39.53 -9.81
C GLN A 726 -21.96 -40.02 -9.85
N VAL A 727 -22.52 -40.29 -11.04
CA VAL A 727 -23.86 -40.87 -11.19
C VAL A 727 -23.89 -42.33 -10.67
N GLU A 728 -22.81 -43.08 -10.86
CA GLU A 728 -22.66 -44.44 -10.33
C GLU A 728 -22.46 -44.45 -8.81
N LEU A 729 -21.66 -43.52 -8.27
CA LEU A 729 -21.49 -43.27 -6.83
C LEU A 729 -22.83 -42.93 -6.17
N GLY A 730 -23.61 -42.02 -6.75
CA GLY A 730 -24.93 -41.62 -6.24
C GLY A 730 -25.95 -42.76 -6.24
N ARG A 731 -25.90 -43.67 -7.21
CA ARG A 731 -26.73 -44.89 -7.23
C ARG A 731 -26.33 -45.87 -6.13
N SER A 732 -25.03 -46.07 -5.92
CA SER A 732 -24.50 -46.94 -4.87
C SER A 732 -24.78 -46.41 -3.46
N MET A 733 -24.70 -45.09 -3.26
CA MET A 733 -25.12 -44.45 -1.99
C MET A 733 -26.62 -44.61 -1.73
N ALA A 734 -27.48 -44.36 -2.73
CA ALA A 734 -28.91 -44.58 -2.59
C ALA A 734 -29.26 -46.06 -2.33
N HIS A 735 -28.46 -47.02 -2.81
CA HIS A 735 -28.64 -48.44 -2.50
C HIS A 735 -28.33 -48.74 -1.02
N LEU A 736 -27.23 -48.20 -0.49
CA LEU A 736 -26.87 -48.31 0.93
C LEU A 736 -27.93 -47.67 1.85
N GLU A 737 -28.50 -46.52 1.49
CA GLU A 737 -29.59 -45.89 2.25
C GLU A 737 -30.82 -46.79 2.35
N ASN A 738 -31.22 -47.44 1.24
CA ASN A 738 -32.33 -48.40 1.24
C ASN A 738 -32.03 -49.65 2.09
N MET A 739 -30.80 -50.16 2.06
CA MET A 739 -30.39 -51.28 2.92
C MET A 739 -30.42 -50.90 4.42
N LEU A 740 -30.04 -49.66 4.75
CA LEU A 740 -30.17 -49.12 6.11
C LEU A 740 -31.65 -49.04 6.55
N GLU A 741 -32.54 -48.60 5.66
CA GLU A 741 -33.99 -48.57 5.94
C GLU A 741 -34.57 -49.98 6.14
N GLU A 742 -34.11 -51.00 5.41
CA GLU A 742 -34.50 -52.40 5.65
C GLU A 742 -34.04 -52.91 7.04
N VAL A 743 -32.81 -52.60 7.47
CA VAL A 743 -32.33 -52.94 8.83
C VAL A 743 -33.19 -52.25 9.89
N VAL A 744 -33.50 -50.97 9.73
CA VAL A 744 -34.40 -50.22 10.63
C VAL A 744 -35.83 -50.80 10.60
N GLY A 745 -36.29 -51.29 9.45
CA GLY A 745 -37.57 -51.99 9.30
C GLY A 745 -37.60 -53.33 10.06
N LEU A 746 -36.55 -54.14 9.95
CA LEU A 746 -36.41 -55.41 10.67
C LEU A 746 -36.36 -55.20 12.19
N VAL A 747 -35.61 -54.19 12.67
CA VAL A 747 -35.59 -53.82 14.09
C VAL A 747 -36.99 -53.44 14.60
N ARG A 748 -37.82 -52.77 13.78
CA ARG A 748 -39.21 -52.43 14.12
C ARG A 748 -40.18 -53.62 14.02
N ALA A 749 -39.86 -54.66 13.23
CA ALA A 749 -40.65 -55.89 13.12
C ALA A 749 -40.38 -56.91 14.24
N SER A 750 -39.36 -56.66 15.08
CA SER A 750 -38.86 -57.57 16.12
C SER A 750 -39.91 -57.99 17.17
N GLU A 751 -40.99 -57.24 17.36
CA GLU A 751 -42.08 -57.57 18.29
C GLU A 751 -42.87 -58.86 17.92
N ARG A 752 -42.65 -59.46 16.74
CA ARG A 752 -43.45 -60.60 16.23
C ARG A 752 -42.67 -61.78 15.66
N MET A 753 -41.34 -61.81 15.79
CA MET A 753 -40.49 -62.87 15.23
C MET A 753 -39.57 -63.48 16.29
N THR A 754 -39.18 -64.75 16.11
CA THR A 754 -38.24 -65.44 17.01
C THR A 754 -36.83 -64.90 16.86
N VAL A 755 -36.14 -64.68 18.00
CA VAL A 755 -34.85 -63.97 18.11
C VAL A 755 -33.79 -64.47 17.11
N GLY A 756 -33.55 -65.77 17.03
CA GLY A 756 -32.53 -66.34 16.16
C GLY A 756 -32.76 -66.13 14.65
N THR A 757 -33.99 -65.80 14.22
CA THR A 757 -34.27 -65.41 12.82
C THR A 757 -33.96 -63.94 12.52
N ILE A 758 -33.87 -63.09 13.54
CA ILE A 758 -33.59 -61.66 13.42
C ILE A 758 -32.07 -61.44 13.36
N GLU A 759 -31.31 -62.14 14.20
CA GLU A 759 -29.84 -62.09 14.22
C GLU A 759 -29.25 -62.53 12.87
N ASP A 760 -29.70 -63.69 12.38
CA ASP A 760 -29.24 -64.29 11.11
C ASP A 760 -29.55 -63.44 9.88
N ALA A 761 -30.65 -62.67 9.91
CA ALA A 761 -30.99 -61.72 8.86
C ALA A 761 -30.18 -60.42 8.98
N SER A 762 -30.02 -59.89 10.20
CA SER A 762 -29.31 -58.64 10.45
C SER A 762 -27.82 -58.74 10.14
N MET A 763 -27.16 -59.86 10.50
CA MET A 763 -25.75 -60.10 10.19
C MET A 763 -25.49 -60.14 8.68
N ARG A 764 -26.34 -60.84 7.90
CA ARG A 764 -26.17 -60.90 6.44
C ARG A 764 -26.30 -59.54 5.77
N THR A 765 -27.22 -58.68 6.25
CA THR A 765 -27.38 -57.32 5.72
C THR A 765 -26.23 -56.42 6.16
N LEU A 766 -25.70 -56.58 7.37
CA LEU A 766 -24.50 -55.87 7.85
C LEU A 766 -23.25 -56.22 7.03
N ASP A 767 -22.99 -57.50 6.77
CA ASP A 767 -21.86 -57.94 5.94
C ASP A 767 -21.94 -57.36 4.51
N ALA A 768 -23.15 -57.32 3.93
CA ALA A 768 -23.39 -56.73 2.62
C ALA A 768 -23.21 -55.20 2.59
N ILE A 769 -23.53 -54.50 3.70
CA ILE A 769 -23.25 -53.06 3.86
C ILE A 769 -21.74 -52.81 3.93
N VAL A 770 -20.99 -53.60 4.70
CA VAL A 770 -19.53 -53.46 4.83
C VAL A 770 -18.85 -53.65 3.47
N GLN A 771 -19.13 -54.74 2.75
CA GLN A 771 -18.55 -55.00 1.42
C GLN A 771 -18.88 -53.89 0.40
N SER A 772 -20.10 -53.33 0.46
CA SER A 772 -20.49 -52.20 -0.40
C SER A 772 -19.73 -50.91 -0.05
N SER A 773 -19.44 -50.67 1.24
CA SER A 773 -18.67 -49.50 1.69
C SER A 773 -17.20 -49.54 1.29
N GLU A 774 -16.56 -50.72 1.32
CA GLU A 774 -15.17 -50.91 0.87
C GLU A 774 -15.03 -50.70 -0.65
N SER A 775 -16.01 -51.18 -1.43
CA SER A 775 -16.07 -50.95 -2.88
C SER A 775 -16.23 -49.47 -3.21
N LEU A 776 -17.03 -48.72 -2.43
CA LEU A 776 -17.18 -47.27 -2.54
C LEU A 776 -15.89 -46.52 -2.22
N ALA A 777 -15.20 -46.87 -1.13
CA ALA A 777 -13.93 -46.25 -0.75
C ALA A 777 -12.88 -46.38 -1.88
N LYS A 778 -12.82 -47.55 -2.53
CA LYS A 778 -11.93 -47.78 -3.67
C LYS A 778 -12.28 -46.90 -4.88
N MET A 779 -13.57 -46.79 -5.23
CA MET A 779 -14.01 -45.92 -6.34
C MET A 779 -13.73 -44.43 -6.09
N VAL A 780 -13.79 -43.98 -4.83
CA VAL A 780 -13.44 -42.60 -4.44
C VAL A 780 -11.93 -42.35 -4.58
N GLY A 781 -11.08 -43.29 -4.15
CA GLY A 781 -9.63 -43.19 -4.34
C GLY A 781 -9.22 -43.09 -5.81
N GLU A 782 -9.75 -43.99 -6.66
CA GLU A 782 -9.47 -43.99 -8.11
C GLU A 782 -9.96 -42.72 -8.83
N ALA A 783 -10.95 -42.00 -8.29
CA ALA A 783 -11.39 -40.70 -8.82
C ALA A 783 -10.50 -39.53 -8.36
N SER A 784 -9.93 -39.61 -7.14
CA SER A 784 -9.02 -38.59 -6.60
C SER A 784 -7.73 -38.48 -7.43
N ASP A 785 -7.12 -39.62 -7.76
CA ASP A 785 -5.88 -39.70 -8.55
C ASP A 785 -6.02 -39.16 -10.00
N GLU A 786 -7.23 -39.15 -10.55
CA GLU A 786 -7.53 -38.54 -11.85
C GLU A 786 -7.72 -37.02 -11.75
N MET A 787 -8.35 -36.53 -10.66
CA MET A 787 -8.51 -35.10 -10.40
C MET A 787 -7.17 -34.40 -10.13
N GLU A 788 -6.26 -35.04 -9.39
CA GLU A 788 -4.96 -34.45 -9.05
C GLU A 788 -4.07 -34.21 -10.29
N LYS A 789 -4.11 -35.16 -11.25
CA LYS A 789 -3.43 -35.02 -12.56
C LYS A 789 -4.03 -33.91 -13.43
N LEU A 790 -5.35 -33.70 -13.37
CA LEU A 790 -6.02 -32.60 -14.06
C LEU A 790 -5.69 -31.23 -13.44
N ALA A 791 -5.57 -31.16 -12.11
CA ALA A 791 -5.19 -29.93 -11.40
C ALA A 791 -3.76 -29.47 -11.75
N LEU A 792 -2.81 -30.41 -11.83
CA LEU A 792 -1.42 -30.10 -12.22
C LEU A 792 -1.31 -29.48 -13.63
N VAL A 793 -2.07 -30.02 -14.60
CA VAL A 793 -2.12 -29.47 -15.96
C VAL A 793 -2.82 -28.10 -15.99
N SER A 794 -3.85 -27.88 -15.17
CA SER A 794 -4.51 -26.57 -15.05
C SER A 794 -3.56 -25.50 -14.52
N LYS A 795 -2.79 -25.81 -13.46
CA LYS A 795 -1.80 -24.89 -12.87
C LYS A 795 -0.72 -24.47 -13.87
N GLN A 796 -0.22 -25.41 -14.68
CA GLN A 796 0.76 -25.11 -15.73
C GLN A 796 0.21 -24.20 -16.85
N VAL A 797 -1.10 -24.19 -17.07
CA VAL A 797 -1.77 -23.28 -18.02
C VAL A 797 -1.97 -21.89 -17.42
N GLU A 798 -2.31 -21.79 -16.13
CA GLU A 798 -2.43 -20.51 -15.41
C GLU A 798 -1.07 -19.79 -15.30
N GLU A 799 0.01 -20.48 -14.94
CA GLU A 799 1.38 -19.93 -14.90
C GLU A 799 1.86 -19.40 -16.27
N LEU A 800 1.35 -19.97 -17.38
CA LEU A 800 1.64 -19.49 -18.74
C LEU A 800 0.85 -18.22 -19.10
N ALA A 801 -0.38 -18.10 -18.57
CA ALA A 801 -1.25 -16.95 -18.80
C ALA A 801 -0.71 -15.69 -18.09
N GLU A 802 -0.37 -15.79 -16.79
CA GLU A 802 0.17 -14.66 -16.01
C GLU A 802 1.46 -14.09 -16.61
N ARG A 803 2.36 -14.97 -17.08
CA ARG A 803 3.60 -14.58 -17.78
C ARG A 803 3.33 -13.83 -19.09
N THR A 804 2.22 -14.12 -19.75
CA THR A 804 1.81 -13.43 -20.99
C THR A 804 1.23 -12.04 -20.69
N GLU A 805 0.46 -11.91 -19.59
CA GLU A 805 -0.16 -10.65 -19.17
C GLU A 805 0.85 -9.62 -18.63
N ASP A 806 1.87 -10.03 -17.89
CA ASP A 806 2.95 -9.13 -17.42
C ASP A 806 3.79 -8.58 -18.60
N VAL A 807 4.05 -9.39 -19.62
CA VAL A 807 4.71 -8.96 -20.87
C VAL A 807 3.84 -7.97 -21.64
N TYR A 808 2.53 -8.21 -21.72
CA TYR A 808 1.56 -7.30 -22.35
C TYR A 808 1.47 -5.95 -21.63
N GLY A 809 1.39 -5.95 -20.29
CA GLY A 809 1.33 -4.73 -19.49
C GLY A 809 2.55 -3.83 -19.66
N LYS A 810 3.75 -4.42 -19.75
CA LYS A 810 5.03 -3.75 -20.04
C LYS A 810 5.06 -3.16 -21.46
N ALA A 811 4.64 -3.93 -22.48
CA ALA A 811 4.57 -3.46 -23.86
C ALA A 811 3.61 -2.28 -24.03
N LEU A 812 2.42 -2.33 -23.41
CA LEU A 812 1.44 -1.24 -23.43
C LEU A 812 1.91 0.00 -22.64
N GLY A 813 2.83 -0.17 -21.68
CA GLY A 813 3.50 0.95 -20.99
C GLY A 813 4.46 1.68 -21.94
N ALA A 814 5.36 0.93 -22.57
CA ALA A 814 6.31 1.46 -23.56
C ALA A 814 5.60 2.14 -24.75
N ALA A 815 4.48 1.58 -25.22
CA ALA A 815 3.66 2.18 -26.29
C ALA A 815 3.07 3.55 -25.89
N ARG A 816 2.56 3.72 -24.67
CA ARG A 816 2.05 5.01 -24.19
C ARG A 816 3.15 6.06 -24.08
N SER A 817 4.32 5.69 -23.54
CA SER A 817 5.49 6.58 -23.51
C SER A 817 5.99 6.97 -24.90
N SER A 818 5.99 6.03 -25.86
CA SER A 818 6.32 6.32 -27.26
C SER A 818 5.28 7.22 -27.94
N SER A 819 4.00 7.11 -27.56
CA SER A 819 2.93 7.98 -28.08
C SER A 819 3.04 9.40 -27.50
N GLU A 820 3.31 9.54 -26.20
CA GLU A 820 3.61 10.85 -25.59
C GLU A 820 4.83 11.51 -26.23
N ALA A 821 5.89 10.75 -26.55
CA ALA A 821 7.05 11.27 -27.26
C ALA A 821 6.72 11.71 -28.71
N ALA A 822 5.82 11.00 -29.40
CA ALA A 822 5.35 11.40 -30.72
C ALA A 822 4.45 12.65 -30.67
N TRP A 823 3.61 12.78 -29.64
CA TRP A 823 2.89 14.02 -29.37
C TRP A 823 3.86 15.15 -29.01
N ALA A 824 4.84 14.93 -28.14
CA ALA A 824 5.87 15.94 -27.84
C ALA A 824 6.59 16.44 -29.09
N ALA A 825 6.97 15.55 -30.02
CA ALA A 825 7.57 15.95 -31.31
C ALA A 825 6.60 16.82 -32.15
N ARG A 826 5.36 16.37 -32.34
CA ARG A 826 4.32 17.15 -33.07
C ARG A 826 4.04 18.51 -32.44
N PHE A 827 4.10 18.59 -31.11
CA PHE A 827 3.87 19.84 -30.39
C PHE A 827 4.96 20.85 -30.71
N HIS A 828 6.24 20.43 -30.59
CA HIS A 828 7.37 21.29 -30.93
C HIS A 828 7.38 21.69 -32.41
N ASP A 829 7.09 20.76 -33.34
CA ASP A 829 7.06 21.04 -34.78
C ASP A 829 5.88 21.96 -35.17
N GLY A 830 4.68 21.73 -34.62
CA GLY A 830 3.47 22.45 -34.98
C GLY A 830 3.36 23.84 -34.35
N VAL A 831 3.71 23.97 -33.06
CA VAL A 831 3.64 25.27 -32.34
C VAL A 831 4.68 26.26 -32.85
N SER A 832 5.86 25.79 -33.29
CA SER A 832 6.93 26.66 -33.82
C SER A 832 6.53 27.46 -35.07
N ALA A 833 5.36 27.17 -35.68
CA ALA A 833 4.84 27.87 -36.84
C ALA A 833 3.72 28.90 -36.54
N SER A 834 3.11 28.90 -35.35
CA SER A 834 1.99 29.80 -35.02
C SER A 834 2.49 31.18 -34.58
N PRO A 835 2.17 32.28 -35.29
CA PRO A 835 2.68 33.62 -34.97
C PRO A 835 2.15 34.24 -33.67
N TRP A 836 1.19 33.60 -33.01
CA TRP A 836 0.50 34.13 -31.82
C TRP A 836 0.95 33.49 -30.50
N LEU A 837 1.75 32.43 -30.55
CA LEU A 837 2.15 31.65 -29.38
C LEU A 837 3.64 31.91 -29.08
N GLU A 838 3.91 33.04 -28.41
CA GLU A 838 5.26 33.54 -28.15
C GLU A 838 5.77 33.12 -26.75
N GLY A 839 6.88 32.38 -26.72
CA GLY A 839 7.56 31.99 -25.48
C GLY A 839 7.06 30.66 -24.89
N THR A 840 7.98 29.72 -24.68
CA THR A 840 7.67 28.36 -24.21
C THR A 840 7.49 28.29 -22.68
N ALA A 841 6.59 29.10 -22.12
CA ALA A 841 6.23 29.06 -20.69
C ALA A 841 5.31 27.86 -20.32
N LEU A 842 4.97 27.03 -21.30
CA LEU A 842 4.25 25.77 -21.11
C LEU A 842 5.21 24.70 -20.56
N ALA A 843 4.78 23.96 -19.53
CA ALA A 843 5.52 22.89 -18.89
C ALA A 843 4.79 21.53 -18.99
N PRO A 844 4.65 20.94 -20.20
CA PRO A 844 3.93 19.69 -20.40
C PRO A 844 4.50 18.57 -19.52
N GLY A 845 3.63 17.87 -18.79
CA GLY A 845 4.03 16.76 -17.92
C GLY A 845 4.70 17.13 -16.58
N ARG A 846 4.77 18.43 -16.21
CA ARG A 846 5.14 18.86 -14.84
C ARG A 846 3.97 19.44 -14.03
N ARG A 847 2.87 19.81 -14.70
CA ARG A 847 1.59 20.30 -14.16
C ARG A 847 0.45 19.64 -14.98
N PRO A 848 -0.86 19.84 -14.69
CA PRO A 848 -1.92 18.93 -15.14
C PRO A 848 -1.97 18.56 -16.64
N ALA A 849 -1.73 19.50 -17.55
CA ALA A 849 -1.85 19.27 -18.99
C ALA A 849 -0.69 18.42 -19.58
N GLY A 850 -1.05 17.37 -20.35
CA GLY A 850 -0.12 16.57 -21.15
C GLY A 850 0.05 17.08 -22.59
N TYR A 851 1.02 16.54 -23.33
CA TYR A 851 1.22 16.92 -24.74
C TYR A 851 -0.01 16.67 -25.66
N PRO A 852 -0.81 15.59 -25.49
CA PRO A 852 -2.02 15.39 -26.30
C PRO A 852 -3.05 16.53 -26.14
N PHE A 853 -3.18 17.09 -24.92
CA PHE A 853 -4.12 18.18 -24.63
C PHE A 853 -3.67 19.47 -25.29
N LEU A 854 -2.40 19.83 -25.11
CA LEU A 854 -1.86 21.09 -25.64
C LEU A 854 -1.85 21.12 -27.17
N ILE A 855 -1.69 19.98 -27.85
CA ILE A 855 -1.86 19.91 -29.32
C ILE A 855 -3.32 20.07 -29.72
N ALA A 856 -4.24 19.33 -29.09
CA ALA A 856 -5.65 19.42 -29.43
C ALA A 856 -6.17 20.86 -29.25
N LEU A 857 -5.82 21.49 -28.13
CA LEU A 857 -6.12 22.90 -27.86
C LEU A 857 -5.52 23.82 -28.92
N HIS A 858 -4.22 23.69 -29.22
CA HIS A 858 -3.54 24.50 -30.25
C HIS A 858 -4.23 24.40 -31.62
N ARG A 859 -4.60 23.19 -32.06
CA ARG A 859 -5.28 22.97 -33.34
C ARG A 859 -6.71 23.51 -33.36
N ILE A 860 -7.46 23.40 -32.26
CA ILE A 860 -8.78 24.05 -32.15
C ILE A 860 -8.62 25.57 -32.29
N LEU A 861 -7.69 26.19 -31.56
CA LEU A 861 -7.47 27.64 -31.61
C LEU A 861 -7.03 28.11 -33.02
N GLU A 862 -6.19 27.35 -33.73
CA GLU A 862 -5.70 27.70 -35.07
C GLU A 862 -6.70 27.40 -36.21
N GLU A 863 -7.41 26.26 -36.17
CA GLU A 863 -8.25 25.77 -37.28
C GLU A 863 -9.74 26.10 -37.10
N MET A 864 -10.29 25.98 -35.89
CA MET A 864 -11.68 26.35 -35.59
C MET A 864 -11.82 27.86 -35.39
N ARG A 865 -10.82 28.49 -34.75
CA ARG A 865 -10.75 29.92 -34.42
C ARG A 865 -11.97 30.41 -33.61
N PRO A 866 -12.17 29.87 -32.39
CA PRO A 866 -13.32 30.21 -31.55
C PRO A 866 -13.33 31.69 -31.19
N SER A 867 -14.50 32.32 -31.30
CA SER A 867 -14.71 33.73 -30.93
C SER A 867 -15.08 33.90 -29.46
N ALA A 868 -15.63 32.86 -28.83
CA ALA A 868 -15.91 32.80 -27.40
C ALA A 868 -15.33 31.51 -26.79
N VAL A 869 -14.43 31.66 -25.80
CA VAL A 869 -13.80 30.56 -25.07
C VAL A 869 -14.12 30.68 -23.58
N MET A 870 -14.59 29.57 -22.99
CA MET A 870 -14.91 29.45 -21.58
C MET A 870 -14.08 28.33 -20.94
N GLU A 871 -13.28 28.67 -19.93
CA GLU A 871 -12.48 27.71 -19.17
C GLU A 871 -13.03 27.51 -17.75
N LEU A 872 -13.23 26.26 -17.33
CA LEU A 872 -13.62 25.88 -15.99
C LEU A 872 -12.39 25.36 -15.22
N GLY A 873 -11.73 26.25 -14.49
CA GLY A 873 -10.47 26.03 -13.79
C GLY A 873 -9.27 26.66 -14.51
N LEU A 874 -8.41 27.32 -13.75
CA LEU A 874 -7.25 28.09 -14.20
C LEU A 874 -5.99 27.21 -14.28
N GLY A 875 -5.31 27.18 -15.42
CA GLY A 875 -4.17 26.28 -15.60
C GLY A 875 -3.33 26.49 -16.87
N GLN A 876 -2.65 25.43 -17.29
CA GLN A 876 -1.74 25.47 -18.45
C GLN A 876 -2.46 25.64 -19.79
N ALA A 877 -3.74 25.25 -19.88
CA ALA A 877 -4.59 25.60 -21.01
C ALA A 877 -4.74 27.12 -21.12
N THR A 878 -5.05 27.78 -20.01
CA THR A 878 -5.20 29.24 -19.91
C THR A 878 -3.97 30.00 -20.40
N THR A 879 -2.75 29.51 -20.14
CA THR A 879 -1.50 30.12 -20.64
C THR A 879 -1.44 30.15 -22.18
N MET A 880 -2.05 29.18 -22.87
CA MET A 880 -2.15 29.15 -24.33
C MET A 880 -3.35 29.95 -24.84
N THR A 881 -4.53 29.75 -24.27
CA THR A 881 -5.77 30.44 -24.65
C THR A 881 -5.67 31.95 -24.46
N ALA A 882 -4.99 32.42 -23.41
CA ALA A 882 -4.77 33.85 -23.16
C ALA A 882 -3.91 34.51 -24.24
N GLN A 883 -2.88 33.83 -24.76
CA GLN A 883 -2.06 34.34 -25.87
C GLN A 883 -2.84 34.37 -27.19
N TYR A 884 -3.70 33.37 -27.41
CA TYR A 884 -4.64 33.38 -28.53
C TYR A 884 -5.61 34.57 -28.46
N ALA A 885 -6.20 34.84 -27.29
CA ALA A 885 -7.09 35.98 -27.09
C ALA A 885 -6.34 37.33 -27.20
N ALA A 886 -5.12 37.43 -26.68
CA ALA A 886 -4.30 38.65 -26.79
C ALA A 886 -3.91 39.01 -28.23
N SER A 887 -3.76 38.01 -29.11
CA SER A 887 -3.43 38.18 -30.53
C SER A 887 -4.66 38.36 -31.44
N HIS A 888 -5.87 38.05 -30.93
CA HIS A 888 -7.14 38.15 -31.67
C HIS A 888 -8.13 39.02 -30.88
N PRO A 889 -8.12 40.36 -31.04
CA PRO A 889 -8.87 41.30 -30.19
C PRO A 889 -10.39 41.13 -30.14
N ASP A 890 -10.98 40.41 -31.11
CA ASP A 890 -12.40 40.10 -31.17
C ASP A 890 -12.79 38.84 -30.36
N VAL A 891 -11.81 38.10 -29.80
CA VAL A 891 -12.02 36.87 -29.02
C VAL A 891 -12.33 37.19 -27.56
N ARG A 892 -13.46 36.67 -27.07
CA ARG A 892 -13.83 36.71 -25.64
C ARG A 892 -13.31 35.46 -24.94
N HIS A 893 -12.38 35.62 -24.01
CA HIS A 893 -11.89 34.54 -23.16
C HIS A 893 -12.31 34.77 -21.70
N GLN A 894 -13.11 33.86 -21.14
CA GLN A 894 -13.56 33.87 -19.74
C GLN A 894 -13.09 32.62 -19.02
N VAL A 895 -12.54 32.79 -17.81
CA VAL A 895 -12.11 31.70 -16.93
C VAL A 895 -12.92 31.77 -15.64
N ILE A 896 -13.47 30.64 -15.19
CA ILE A 896 -14.12 30.51 -13.89
C ILE A 896 -13.20 29.71 -12.95
N GLU A 897 -12.81 30.32 -11.83
CA GLU A 897 -11.92 29.74 -10.83
C GLU A 897 -12.42 30.04 -9.41
N HIS A 898 -12.16 29.15 -8.46
CA HIS A 898 -12.58 29.25 -7.05
C HIS A 898 -11.47 29.66 -6.09
N ASP A 899 -10.21 29.32 -6.40
CA ASP A 899 -9.08 29.60 -5.53
C ASP A 899 -8.51 31.00 -5.82
N GLN A 900 -8.85 31.95 -4.97
CA GLN A 900 -8.37 33.34 -5.02
C GLN A 900 -6.84 33.44 -4.95
N GLY A 901 -6.18 32.60 -4.13
CA GLY A 901 -4.73 32.58 -4.01
C GLY A 901 -4.06 32.00 -5.25
N TRP A 902 -4.71 31.04 -5.92
CA TRP A 902 -4.26 30.51 -7.21
C TRP A 902 -4.40 31.55 -8.34
N ILE A 903 -5.49 32.32 -8.36
CA ILE A 903 -5.69 33.43 -9.32
C ILE A 903 -4.55 34.44 -9.20
N GLU A 904 -4.23 34.85 -7.96
CA GLU A 904 -3.14 35.80 -7.67
C GLU A 904 -1.77 35.23 -8.08
N ALA A 905 -1.45 34.00 -7.65
CA ALA A 905 -0.17 33.34 -7.96
C ALA A 905 0.02 33.02 -9.46
N PHE A 906 -1.06 32.84 -10.23
CA PHE A 906 -0.99 32.66 -11.68
C PHE A 906 -0.77 33.99 -12.41
N GLY A 907 -1.41 35.07 -11.94
CA GLY A 907 -1.31 36.42 -12.52
C GLY A 907 0.10 37.02 -12.46
N GLU A 908 0.92 36.65 -11.47
CA GLU A 908 2.33 37.07 -11.38
C GLU A 908 3.23 36.48 -12.49
N GLY A 909 2.78 35.42 -13.17
CA GLY A 909 3.59 34.64 -14.12
C GLY A 909 3.11 34.60 -15.58
N THR A 910 1.98 35.25 -15.92
CA THR A 910 1.44 35.28 -17.30
C THR A 910 0.63 36.55 -17.52
N GLU A 911 0.84 37.24 -18.64
CA GLU A 911 0.14 38.48 -18.97
C GLU A 911 -1.27 38.18 -19.52
N LEU A 912 -2.31 38.59 -18.80
CA LEU A 912 -3.72 38.22 -19.04
C LEU A 912 -4.57 39.37 -19.61
N THR A 913 -4.00 40.20 -20.49
CA THR A 913 -4.60 41.45 -21.00
C THR A 913 -5.96 41.31 -21.70
N SER A 914 -6.25 40.15 -22.29
CA SER A 914 -7.51 39.85 -23.00
C SER A 914 -8.33 38.71 -22.35
N THR A 915 -8.04 38.36 -21.10
CA THR A 915 -8.69 37.24 -20.38
C THR A 915 -9.45 37.77 -19.17
N THR A 916 -10.74 37.40 -19.05
CA THR A 916 -11.56 37.75 -17.88
C THR A 916 -11.63 36.58 -16.90
N ILE A 917 -10.95 36.67 -15.76
CA ILE A 917 -11.10 35.70 -14.66
C ILE A 917 -12.28 36.13 -13.77
N THR A 918 -13.22 35.20 -13.54
CA THR A 918 -14.34 35.36 -12.61
C THR A 918 -14.11 34.44 -11.40
N ALA A 919 -13.92 35.02 -10.22
CA ALA A 919 -13.75 34.25 -8.99
C ALA A 919 -15.11 33.83 -8.42
N LEU A 920 -15.43 32.53 -8.44
CA LEU A 920 -16.66 31.95 -7.90
C LEU A 920 -16.35 30.90 -6.82
N GLY A 921 -16.85 31.13 -5.60
CA GLY A 921 -16.73 30.15 -4.52
C GLY A 921 -17.49 28.85 -4.84
N LEU A 922 -17.11 27.74 -4.20
CA LEU A 922 -17.78 26.46 -4.38
C LEU A 922 -19.01 26.29 -3.46
N GLU A 923 -19.92 25.41 -3.86
CA GLU A 923 -21.03 24.92 -3.05
C GLU A 923 -21.30 23.43 -3.28
N SER A 924 -21.80 22.75 -2.24
CA SER A 924 -22.25 21.36 -2.32
C SER A 924 -23.67 21.29 -2.87
N ALA A 925 -23.88 20.45 -3.88
CA ALA A 925 -25.18 20.19 -4.49
C ALA A 925 -25.40 18.67 -4.64
N SER A 926 -26.56 18.28 -5.17
CA SER A 926 -26.80 16.90 -5.57
C SER A 926 -27.15 16.82 -7.05
N PHE A 927 -26.53 15.86 -7.75
CA PHE A 927 -26.80 15.56 -9.15
C PHE A 927 -27.08 14.07 -9.29
N ARG A 928 -28.24 13.72 -9.87
CA ARG A 928 -28.73 12.34 -10.05
C ARG A 928 -28.80 11.48 -8.77
N GLY A 929 -28.75 12.10 -7.59
CA GLY A 929 -28.77 11.44 -6.28
C GLY A 929 -27.40 11.33 -5.60
N ASP A 930 -26.33 11.61 -6.33
CA ASP A 930 -24.96 11.68 -5.79
C ASP A 930 -24.66 13.10 -5.25
N SER A 931 -23.71 13.20 -4.33
CA SER A 931 -23.15 14.47 -3.88
C SER A 931 -22.13 14.98 -4.90
N VAL A 932 -22.18 16.28 -5.19
CA VAL A 932 -21.29 16.95 -6.16
C VAL A 932 -20.92 18.35 -5.66
N VAL A 933 -19.81 18.88 -6.15
CA VAL A 933 -19.37 20.26 -5.88
C VAL A 933 -19.48 21.07 -7.18
N ARG A 934 -20.16 22.22 -7.12
CA ARG A 934 -20.38 23.15 -8.24
C ARG A 934 -19.90 24.57 -7.88
N TYR A 935 -19.73 25.43 -8.86
CA TYR A 935 -19.52 26.86 -8.67
C TYR A 935 -20.82 27.52 -8.22
N ARG A 936 -20.74 28.33 -7.16
CA ARG A 936 -21.86 29.13 -6.66
C ARG A 936 -22.17 30.26 -7.64
N ASP A 937 -23.45 30.53 -7.87
CA ASP A 937 -23.96 31.57 -8.78
C ASP A 937 -23.47 31.43 -10.24
N PHE A 938 -23.01 30.25 -10.65
CA PHE A 938 -22.47 29.97 -12.00
C PHE A 938 -23.40 30.40 -13.14
N ASP A 939 -24.70 30.14 -13.01
CA ASP A 939 -25.73 30.53 -13.99
C ASP A 939 -25.83 32.05 -14.21
N GLN A 940 -25.62 32.85 -13.16
CA GLN A 940 -25.65 34.32 -13.24
C GLN A 940 -24.34 34.83 -13.86
N ALA A 941 -23.20 34.23 -13.49
CA ALA A 941 -21.88 34.57 -14.04
C ALA A 941 -21.70 34.21 -15.53
N THR A 942 -22.61 33.39 -16.08
CA THR A 942 -22.59 32.90 -17.47
C THR A 942 -23.88 33.22 -18.25
N GLU A 943 -24.74 34.12 -17.73
CA GLU A 943 -26.08 34.39 -18.30
C GLU A 943 -26.01 34.98 -19.72
N GLU A 944 -25.03 35.86 -20.02
CA GLU A 944 -24.87 36.54 -21.32
C GLU A 944 -23.75 35.93 -22.21
N THR A 945 -23.30 34.71 -21.93
CA THR A 945 -22.19 34.07 -22.65
C THR A 945 -22.62 32.82 -23.40
N THR A 946 -22.56 32.88 -24.72
CA THR A 946 -22.54 31.70 -25.62
C THR A 946 -21.09 31.36 -25.94
N SER A 947 -20.71 30.09 -25.83
CA SER A 947 -19.32 29.62 -26.00
C SER A 947 -19.16 28.76 -27.26
N ASP A 948 -18.08 29.00 -27.99
CA ASP A 948 -17.63 28.16 -29.11
C ASP A 948 -16.69 27.04 -28.62
N LEU A 949 -15.85 27.34 -27.64
CA LEU A 949 -14.95 26.38 -27.01
C LEU A 949 -15.17 26.39 -25.49
N VAL A 950 -15.48 25.21 -24.94
CA VAL A 950 -15.56 25.00 -23.49
C VAL A 950 -14.44 24.05 -23.07
N ILE A 951 -13.58 24.51 -22.17
CA ILE A 951 -12.46 23.73 -21.64
C ILE A 951 -12.73 23.43 -20.17
N VAL A 952 -12.76 22.16 -19.81
CA VAL A 952 -12.84 21.72 -18.42
C VAL A 952 -11.46 21.25 -18.00
N ALA A 953 -10.75 22.12 -17.28
CA ALA A 953 -9.49 21.75 -16.65
C ALA A 953 -9.79 20.83 -15.47
N GLY A 954 -9.20 19.62 -15.46
CA GLY A 954 -9.44 18.63 -14.42
C GLY A 954 -9.09 19.18 -13.04
N PRO A 955 -10.05 19.29 -12.10
CA PRO A 955 -9.76 19.85 -10.78
C PRO A 955 -8.77 19.00 -9.98
N VAL A 956 -8.20 19.62 -8.95
CA VAL A 956 -7.65 18.89 -7.80
C VAL A 956 -8.85 18.27 -7.10
N GLU A 957 -8.95 16.93 -7.10
CA GLU A 957 -10.14 16.24 -6.60
C GLU A 957 -9.92 15.54 -5.27
N ASP A 958 -10.94 15.64 -4.42
CA ASP A 958 -11.24 14.72 -3.33
C ASP A 958 -11.80 13.43 -3.93
N GLU A 959 -11.30 12.25 -3.53
CA GLU A 959 -11.60 10.98 -4.22
C GLU A 959 -13.07 10.52 -4.12
N ASP A 960 -13.87 11.16 -3.27
CA ASP A 960 -15.28 10.82 -3.02
C ASP A 960 -16.28 11.33 -4.08
N ASN A 961 -15.88 12.23 -5.00
CA ASN A 961 -16.80 12.83 -5.97
C ASN A 961 -17.18 11.88 -7.12
N VAL A 962 -18.49 11.63 -7.30
CA VAL A 962 -18.98 10.77 -8.39
C VAL A 962 -18.92 11.48 -9.75
N TYR A 963 -19.16 12.79 -9.79
CA TYR A 963 -19.06 13.63 -10.99
C TYR A 963 -18.20 14.86 -10.69
N THR A 964 -17.66 15.48 -11.73
CA THR A 964 -16.76 16.63 -11.61
C THR A 964 -17.17 17.75 -12.56
N ARG A 965 -17.01 19.01 -12.15
CA ARG A 965 -17.32 20.21 -12.98
C ARG A 965 -18.66 20.10 -13.74
N ILE A 966 -19.70 19.62 -13.05
CA ILE A 966 -21.04 19.41 -13.62
C ILE A 966 -21.68 20.70 -14.15
N ASP A 967 -21.14 21.85 -13.76
CA ASP A 967 -21.43 23.20 -14.25
C ASP A 967 -21.44 23.29 -15.79
N VAL A 968 -20.61 22.47 -16.47
CA VAL A 968 -20.60 22.33 -17.93
C VAL A 968 -21.96 21.92 -18.51
N LEU A 969 -22.80 21.23 -17.75
CA LEU A 969 -24.14 20.82 -18.15
C LEU A 969 -25.12 22.00 -18.17
N ASP A 970 -24.94 23.00 -17.31
CA ASP A 970 -25.78 24.20 -17.25
C ASP A 970 -25.53 25.13 -18.47
N LEU A 971 -24.49 24.86 -19.27
CA LEU A 971 -24.26 25.51 -20.56
C LEU A 971 -25.10 24.89 -21.70
N ILE A 972 -25.60 23.66 -21.53
CA ILE A 972 -26.25 22.89 -22.59
C ILE A 972 -27.78 22.97 -22.45
N PRO A 973 -28.55 23.34 -23.50
CA PRO A 973 -28.10 23.78 -24.83
C PRO A 973 -27.91 25.29 -24.98
N GLN A 974 -28.40 26.11 -24.04
CA GLN A 974 -28.72 27.51 -24.29
C GLN A 974 -27.49 28.44 -24.41
N ARG A 975 -26.32 27.98 -23.97
CA ARG A 975 -25.07 28.76 -23.89
C ARG A 975 -23.94 28.13 -24.75
N LEU A 976 -24.29 27.21 -25.65
CA LEU A 976 -23.37 26.57 -26.59
C LEU A 976 -23.71 27.03 -28.02
N SER A 977 -22.70 27.35 -28.84
CA SER A 977 -22.96 27.76 -30.23
C SER A 977 -23.22 26.57 -31.16
N ASP A 978 -23.78 26.82 -32.35
CA ASP A 978 -24.08 25.79 -33.35
C ASP A 978 -22.83 25.00 -33.81
N ARG A 979 -21.63 25.58 -33.65
CA ARG A 979 -20.34 25.00 -34.02
C ARG A 979 -19.40 25.08 -32.84
N PHE A 980 -19.36 24.02 -32.04
CA PHE A 980 -18.74 24.00 -30.73
C PHE A 980 -17.70 22.88 -30.55
N VAL A 981 -16.82 23.05 -29.55
CA VAL A 981 -16.01 21.98 -28.95
C VAL A 981 -16.07 22.05 -27.43
N ILE A 982 -16.30 20.91 -26.77
CA ILE A 982 -16.14 20.72 -25.33
C ILE A 982 -14.93 19.80 -25.11
N VAL A 983 -13.95 20.23 -24.33
CA VAL A 983 -12.73 19.48 -24.01
C VAL A 983 -12.68 19.13 -22.53
N LEU A 984 -12.44 17.86 -22.20
CA LEU A 984 -12.18 17.36 -20.85
C LEU A 984 -10.74 16.85 -20.76
N ASP A 985 -9.93 17.47 -19.90
CA ASP A 985 -8.61 16.94 -19.52
C ASP A 985 -8.76 15.79 -18.50
N ASP A 986 -7.76 14.93 -18.37
CA ASP A 986 -7.75 13.78 -17.45
C ASP A 986 -8.92 12.79 -17.61
N TYR A 987 -9.38 12.53 -18.85
CA TYR A 987 -10.50 11.64 -19.16
C TYR A 987 -10.35 10.18 -18.65
N ASP A 988 -9.11 9.71 -18.43
CA ASP A 988 -8.84 8.41 -17.79
C ASP A 988 -9.35 8.33 -16.33
N ARG A 989 -9.76 9.45 -15.70
CA ARG A 989 -10.37 9.48 -14.35
C ARG A 989 -11.87 9.12 -14.40
N PRO A 990 -12.37 8.20 -13.54
CA PRO A 990 -13.78 7.78 -13.56
C PRO A 990 -14.81 8.90 -13.40
N ALA A 991 -14.54 9.94 -12.60
CA ALA A 991 -15.46 11.08 -12.42
C ALA A 991 -15.55 11.94 -13.69
N VAL A 992 -14.43 12.14 -14.40
CA VAL A 992 -14.38 12.83 -15.69
C VAL A 992 -15.11 12.00 -16.76
N THR A 993 -14.88 10.68 -16.82
CA THR A 993 -15.60 9.79 -17.75
C THR A 993 -17.11 9.86 -17.56
N ARG A 994 -17.60 9.78 -16.31
CA ARG A 994 -19.04 9.89 -16.00
C ARG A 994 -19.62 11.27 -16.33
N THR A 995 -18.81 12.32 -16.24
CA THR A 995 -19.20 13.67 -16.65
C THR A 995 -19.29 13.79 -18.17
N ALA A 996 -18.37 13.17 -18.93
CA ALA A 996 -18.43 13.05 -20.38
C ALA A 996 -19.71 12.35 -20.86
N ASP A 997 -20.07 11.23 -20.22
CA ASP A 997 -21.33 10.52 -20.48
C ASP A 997 -22.56 11.40 -20.19
N ALA A 998 -22.51 12.23 -19.12
CA ALA A 998 -23.56 13.19 -18.81
C ALA A 998 -23.68 14.30 -19.87
N ILE A 999 -22.55 14.83 -20.37
CA ILE A 999 -22.50 15.82 -21.46
C ILE A 999 -23.12 15.22 -22.74
N LEU A 1000 -22.71 14.02 -23.15
CA LEU A 1000 -23.28 13.35 -24.33
C LEU A 1000 -24.78 13.04 -24.18
N THR A 1001 -25.24 12.80 -22.96
CA THR A 1001 -26.66 12.66 -22.66
C THR A 1001 -27.38 14.00 -22.82
N ALA A 1002 -26.85 15.08 -22.23
CA ALA A 1002 -27.45 16.41 -22.31
C ALA A 1002 -27.53 16.96 -23.74
N LEU A 1003 -26.48 16.80 -24.55
CA LEU A 1003 -26.47 17.17 -25.97
C LEU A 1003 -27.55 16.41 -26.75
N ARG A 1004 -27.65 15.09 -26.54
CA ARG A 1004 -28.67 14.24 -27.18
C ARG A 1004 -30.09 14.61 -26.77
N ASP A 1005 -30.32 14.83 -25.48
CA ASP A 1005 -31.64 15.18 -24.94
C ASP A 1005 -32.09 16.58 -25.41
N ALA A 1006 -31.14 17.48 -25.68
CA ALA A 1006 -31.38 18.77 -26.33
C ALA A 1006 -31.53 18.70 -27.86
N GLY A 1007 -31.27 17.56 -28.50
CA GLY A 1007 -31.32 17.39 -29.95
C GLY A 1007 -30.13 18.00 -30.71
N ILE A 1008 -28.98 18.18 -30.04
CA ILE A 1008 -27.72 18.65 -30.64
C ILE A 1008 -26.90 17.43 -31.08
N ASP A 1009 -26.59 17.36 -32.39
CA ASP A 1009 -25.68 16.35 -32.92
C ASP A 1009 -24.23 16.66 -32.52
N ALA A 1010 -23.52 15.65 -32.02
CA ALA A 1010 -22.14 15.77 -31.56
C ALA A 1010 -21.35 14.48 -31.86
N VAL A 1011 -20.06 14.63 -32.16
CA VAL A 1011 -19.10 13.53 -32.29
C VAL A 1011 -18.12 13.58 -31.12
N ALA A 1012 -17.89 12.43 -30.48
CA ALA A 1012 -16.90 12.29 -29.42
C ALA A 1012 -15.61 11.62 -29.93
N GLU A 1013 -14.45 12.19 -29.61
CA GLU A 1013 -13.12 11.65 -29.94
C GLU A 1013 -12.15 11.77 -28.75
N THR A 1014 -11.01 11.06 -28.81
CA THR A 1014 -10.03 11.01 -27.71
C THR A 1014 -8.59 11.05 -28.18
N CYS A 1015 -7.76 11.85 -27.52
CA CYS A 1015 -6.31 11.94 -27.74
C CYS A 1015 -5.57 11.23 -26.60
N SER A 1016 -4.90 10.11 -26.85
CA SER A 1016 -4.17 9.36 -25.81
C SER A 1016 -2.64 9.47 -25.92
N GLY A 1017 -2.00 9.71 -24.79
CA GLY A 1017 -0.56 9.57 -24.56
C GLY A 1017 -0.29 8.85 -23.24
N THR A 1018 0.39 9.52 -22.32
CA THR A 1018 0.46 9.18 -20.89
C THR A 1018 -0.90 9.37 -20.20
N LYS A 1019 -1.58 10.47 -20.54
CA LYS A 1019 -2.96 10.80 -20.19
C LYS A 1019 -3.84 10.76 -21.45
N THR A 1020 -5.14 10.54 -21.28
CA THR A 1020 -6.17 10.68 -22.32
C THR A 1020 -6.97 11.95 -22.13
N VAL A 1021 -7.20 12.67 -23.23
CA VAL A 1021 -8.07 13.85 -23.34
C VAL A 1021 -9.29 13.45 -24.13
N TRP A 1022 -10.46 13.95 -23.76
CA TRP A 1022 -11.71 13.69 -24.47
C TRP A 1022 -12.31 14.98 -25.01
N LEU A 1023 -12.91 14.88 -26.19
CA LEU A 1023 -13.50 15.99 -26.90
C LEU A 1023 -14.89 15.58 -27.41
N ALA A 1024 -15.89 16.46 -27.24
CA ALA A 1024 -17.14 16.42 -28.00
C ALA A 1024 -17.24 17.67 -28.89
N MET A 1025 -17.54 17.49 -30.17
CA MET A 1025 -17.54 18.56 -31.17
C MET A 1025 -18.72 18.45 -32.13
N SER A 1026 -19.10 19.55 -32.77
CA SER A 1026 -20.07 19.53 -33.87
C SER A 1026 -19.56 18.69 -35.05
N PRO A 1027 -20.42 17.97 -35.80
CA PRO A 1027 -19.97 16.97 -36.78
C PRO A 1027 -19.08 17.51 -37.92
N ASP A 1028 -19.22 18.78 -38.28
CA ASP A 1028 -18.40 19.46 -39.31
C ASP A 1028 -16.92 19.57 -38.92
N LEU A 1029 -16.64 19.74 -37.63
CA LEU A 1029 -15.28 19.89 -37.10
C LEU A 1029 -14.47 18.60 -37.20
N ARG A 1030 -15.14 17.45 -37.28
CA ARG A 1030 -14.49 16.16 -37.50
C ARG A 1030 -13.80 16.08 -38.87
N GLU A 1031 -14.37 16.69 -39.90
CA GLU A 1031 -13.83 16.62 -41.27
C GLU A 1031 -12.60 17.51 -41.46
N LEU A 1032 -12.40 18.50 -40.59
CA LEU A 1032 -11.13 19.26 -40.50
C LEU A 1032 -10.00 18.41 -39.91
N GLY A 1033 -10.34 17.31 -39.21
CA GLY A 1033 -9.38 16.37 -38.66
C GLY A 1033 -8.53 16.98 -37.56
N LEU A 1034 -9.16 17.71 -36.62
CA LEU A 1034 -8.53 18.46 -35.50
C LEU A 1034 -7.59 17.62 -34.59
N ILE A 1035 -7.62 16.29 -34.70
CA ILE A 1035 -6.88 15.32 -33.87
C ILE A 1035 -5.95 14.45 -34.73
#